data_AF-A0A7U9N591-F1
#
_entry.id   AF-A0A7U9N591-F1
#
_cell.length_a   1.000
_cell.length_b   1.000
_cell.length_c   1.000
_cell.angle_alpha   90.00
_cell.angle_beta   90.00
_cell.angle_gamma   90.00
#
_symmetry.space_group_name_H-M   'P 1'
#
loop_
_entity.id
_entity.type
_entity.pdbx_description
1 polymer ?
#
loop_
_entity_poly.entity_id
_entity_poly.type
_entity_poly.pdbx_seq_one_letter_code
_entity_poly.pdbx_strand_id
1 'polypeptide(L)'
;MCNRENNGEMKRTGKRLIISISCLVLLSGIVAVFTYMLGKGIERRKDMADAERETYAASGQEDRQELNIEDNRTYLRQVISIEEILAEGMNYLTDEEMDWEDEYVRQAVCDEIQSSYDSTLSRRETMEITALRIPKAEQVKTLHDLSKLPQLTSLTLAGTEGEEIHFDLEPEMVPMLEELIFENIPLGEADFLEELPDVKALGMIDCGLNNISFLDKYPRLTEVTFYGNELRDISPLADCKELEVVSLAYNRLTDISVLSQLANLKEVGLQGNRISDIEGLGNLGRLEAVNLNSNQITDLSPLEGLKGLTALGAADNQIEDISPLEGMTKMYNLSLDANLISDISVLSDMKEMQYLGLSRNQIEDYTPIMEMKKLYSLSVEDNPGQNIGKLVFTPWLLMGNTLEIEEEELAQMQAYLELYYPEKGMQAEDFAKGDLNGDGIEDLAVTALLDEEEDSEFGAVRKRCVYPFIGRGGGIFTPLTPVETLHPDSGGVYGDPYAGIIITGDMLVIQVYGGSNWRWGSTNMYQYEGGNMVAKWETDIGHFVFTTGMDYTVRNLENGQWKHYVAVGDAEREKELLLIAEDNGEADPRKEELDVLLRQLEEEIQKPLPEVRAGVMAPELDGWFDYHIYDYDVTREPCWVLEKAAEEFLTNARPLPAVYYTSQEIRTSYEKLMGVAPPEQFYIGLMEGEPVLLYYNSCVQEKAGFIHELILCRPDEEGEYWVEDHSIYYDESTGRF
;
A
#
# COMPACT_ATOMS: atom_id res chain seq x y z
N MET A 1 23.15 36.19 -25.04
CA MET A 1 23.95 35.77 -26.21
C MET A 1 23.01 35.22 -27.26
N CYS A 2 22.68 36.03 -28.27
CA CYS A 2 22.45 35.70 -29.68
C CYS A 2 21.74 36.90 -30.31
N ASN A 3 22.54 37.69 -31.02
CA ASN A 3 22.15 38.92 -31.69
C ASN A 3 21.65 38.56 -33.10
N ARG A 4 20.54 39.19 -33.49
CA ARG A 4 20.21 39.78 -34.81
C ARG A 4 20.92 39.26 -36.08
N GLU A 5 20.12 38.77 -37.04
CA GLU A 5 19.89 39.31 -38.41
C GLU A 5 19.56 38.20 -39.43
N ASN A 6 18.29 38.05 -39.83
CA ASN A 6 17.81 38.44 -41.17
C ASN A 6 16.34 38.05 -41.40
N ASN A 7 15.62 39.00 -42.00
CA ASN A 7 14.22 38.94 -42.40
C ASN A 7 13.94 37.87 -43.47
N GLY A 8 12.80 37.20 -43.34
CA GLY A 8 12.18 36.40 -44.39
C GLY A 8 11.06 35.52 -43.85
N GLU A 9 9.85 36.06 -43.83
CA GLU A 9 8.55 35.38 -43.72
C GLU A 9 8.53 33.98 -43.06
N MET A 10 8.17 33.91 -41.77
CA MET A 10 7.57 32.71 -41.21
C MET A 10 6.20 33.02 -40.63
N LYS A 11 5.23 32.32 -41.19
CA LYS A 11 3.80 32.34 -40.89
C LYS A 11 3.55 32.15 -39.40
N ARG A 12 2.53 32.85 -38.92
CA ARG A 12 1.85 32.64 -37.63
C ARG A 12 1.50 31.16 -37.44
N THR A 13 2.19 30.47 -36.54
CA THR A 13 1.74 29.24 -35.89
C THR A 13 2.26 29.23 -34.46
N GLY A 14 1.37 28.92 -33.52
CA GLY A 14 1.56 29.05 -32.08
C GLY A 14 2.77 28.29 -31.54
N LYS A 15 3.68 29.04 -30.93
CA LYS A 15 4.56 28.58 -29.85
C LYS A 15 4.63 29.72 -28.84
N ARG A 16 3.76 29.69 -27.84
CA ARG A 16 3.95 30.52 -26.64
C ARG A 16 4.90 29.78 -25.70
N LEU A 17 5.85 30.57 -25.21
CA LEU A 17 7.06 30.22 -24.51
C LEU A 17 6.71 29.76 -23.08
N ILE A 18 6.89 28.47 -22.77
CA ILE A 18 6.79 27.93 -21.41
C ILE A 18 8.03 28.40 -20.64
N ILE A 19 7.82 29.17 -19.57
CA ILE A 19 8.86 29.59 -18.62
C ILE A 19 8.44 29.02 -17.27
N SER A 20 9.21 28.07 -16.71
CA SER A 20 8.94 27.52 -15.38
C SER A 20 9.14 28.58 -14.29
N ILE A 21 8.56 28.38 -13.10
CA ILE A 21 8.73 29.25 -11.93
C ILE A 21 10.22 29.45 -11.60
N SER A 22 11.06 28.43 -11.80
CA SER A 22 12.52 28.56 -11.64
C SER A 22 13.10 29.59 -12.61
N CYS A 23 12.60 29.66 -13.85
CA CYS A 23 12.99 30.67 -14.82
C CYS A 23 12.40 32.05 -14.51
N LEU A 24 11.19 32.17 -13.95
CA LEU A 24 10.61 33.44 -13.49
C LEU A 24 11.29 34.00 -12.23
N VAL A 25 11.72 33.14 -11.30
CA VAL A 25 12.51 33.51 -10.12
C VAL A 25 13.96 33.85 -10.50
N LEU A 26 14.55 33.11 -11.45
CA LEU A 26 15.84 33.50 -12.05
C LEU A 26 15.71 34.82 -12.82
N LEU A 27 14.61 35.04 -13.56
CA LEU A 27 14.36 36.30 -14.26
C LEU A 27 14.11 37.45 -13.29
N SER A 28 13.38 37.26 -12.19
CA SER A 28 13.15 38.29 -11.17
C SER A 28 14.43 38.63 -10.41
N GLY A 29 15.27 37.64 -10.10
CA GLY A 29 16.61 37.84 -9.55
C GLY A 29 17.55 38.57 -10.52
N ILE A 30 17.55 38.18 -11.80
CA ILE A 30 18.33 38.84 -12.86
C ILE A 30 17.83 40.28 -13.09
N VAL A 31 16.52 40.51 -13.06
CA VAL A 31 15.88 41.83 -13.20
C VAL A 31 16.17 42.71 -11.98
N ALA A 32 16.15 42.17 -10.76
CA ALA A 32 16.52 42.93 -9.55
C ALA A 32 18.01 43.34 -9.57
N VAL A 33 18.89 42.43 -10.00
CA VAL A 33 20.32 42.73 -10.19
C VAL A 33 20.52 43.75 -11.32
N PHE A 34 19.79 43.63 -12.44
CA PHE A 34 19.84 44.60 -13.53
C PHE A 34 19.30 45.98 -13.11
N THR A 35 18.21 46.02 -12.35
CA THR A 35 17.60 47.27 -11.85
C THR A 35 18.53 47.95 -10.83
N TYR A 36 19.19 47.18 -9.97
CA TYR A 36 20.21 47.68 -9.05
C TYR A 36 21.47 48.19 -9.77
N MET A 37 21.97 47.44 -10.76
CA MET A 37 23.12 47.85 -11.58
C MET A 37 22.79 49.06 -12.47
N LEU A 38 21.55 49.18 -12.95
CA LEU A 38 21.05 50.34 -13.69
C LEU A 38 20.89 51.55 -12.78
N GLY A 39 20.38 51.39 -11.55
CA GLY A 39 20.33 52.45 -10.54
C GLY A 39 21.71 53.00 -10.21
N LYS A 40 22.69 52.12 -9.94
CA LYS A 40 24.09 52.52 -9.73
C LYS A 40 24.78 53.08 -10.97
N GLY A 41 24.40 52.63 -12.16
CA GLY A 41 24.88 53.16 -13.43
C GLY A 41 24.34 54.55 -13.75
N ILE A 42 23.08 54.82 -13.39
CA ILE A 42 22.42 56.13 -13.49
C ILE A 42 23.01 57.10 -12.47
N GLU A 43 23.25 56.67 -11.21
CA GLU A 43 23.96 57.49 -10.20
C GLU A 43 25.39 57.82 -10.63
N ARG A 44 26.18 56.82 -11.06
CA ARG A 44 27.55 57.06 -11.56
C ARG A 44 27.60 57.96 -12.81
N ARG A 45 26.59 57.89 -13.68
CA ARG A 45 26.49 58.79 -14.84
C ARG A 45 25.98 60.18 -14.47
N LYS A 46 25.17 60.32 -13.43
CA LYS A 46 24.81 61.62 -12.85
C LYS A 46 26.04 62.30 -12.24
N ASP A 47 26.81 61.56 -11.44
CA ASP A 47 28.04 62.05 -10.82
C ASP A 47 29.11 62.41 -11.88
N MET A 48 29.24 61.61 -12.95
CA MET A 48 30.08 61.95 -14.11
C MET A 48 29.55 63.14 -14.90
N ALA A 49 28.24 63.27 -15.10
CA ALA A 49 27.65 64.39 -15.84
C ALA A 49 27.73 65.71 -15.06
N ASP A 50 27.67 65.64 -13.72
CA ASP A 50 27.85 66.79 -12.84
C ASP A 50 29.34 67.17 -12.72
N ALA A 51 30.27 66.20 -12.67
CA ALA A 51 31.72 66.43 -12.77
C ALA A 51 32.14 66.98 -14.14
N GLU A 52 31.56 66.49 -15.24
CA GLU A 52 31.77 67.03 -16.59
C GLU A 52 31.17 68.42 -16.75
N ARG A 53 30.02 68.73 -16.12
CA ARG A 53 29.44 70.09 -16.07
C ARG A 53 30.33 71.09 -15.34
N GLU A 54 30.96 70.72 -14.22
CA GLU A 54 31.93 71.58 -13.53
C GLU A 54 33.21 71.80 -14.35
N THR A 55 33.61 70.80 -15.14
CA THR A 55 34.79 70.89 -16.04
C THR A 55 34.49 71.69 -17.33
N TYR A 56 33.25 71.65 -17.84
CA TYR A 56 32.82 72.38 -19.05
C TYR A 56 32.39 73.83 -18.79
N ALA A 57 31.95 74.17 -17.59
CA ALA A 57 31.70 75.57 -17.20
C ALA A 57 32.97 76.45 -17.29
N ALA A 58 34.16 75.84 -17.38
CA ALA A 58 35.44 76.52 -17.59
C ALA A 58 35.90 76.60 -19.07
N SER A 59 35.25 75.94 -20.03
CA SER A 59 35.79 75.80 -21.41
C SER A 59 34.87 76.25 -22.57
N GLY A 60 33.62 76.65 -22.32
CA GLY A 60 32.84 77.49 -23.26
C GLY A 60 32.64 76.94 -24.68
N GLN A 61 32.03 75.75 -24.82
CA GLN A 61 31.50 75.26 -26.11
C GLN A 61 30.08 74.70 -25.94
N GLU A 62 29.12 75.19 -26.74
CA GLU A 62 27.67 74.94 -26.60
C GLU A 62 27.08 73.85 -27.52
N ASP A 63 27.83 73.29 -28.47
CA ASP A 63 27.22 72.39 -29.48
C ASP A 63 27.46 70.91 -29.20
N ARG A 64 26.76 70.32 -28.20
CA ARG A 64 26.54 68.85 -28.10
C ARG A 64 25.40 68.54 -27.09
N GLN A 65 24.15 68.83 -27.44
CA GLN A 65 23.01 68.51 -26.56
C GLN A 65 21.86 67.68 -27.18
N GLU A 66 21.85 67.39 -28.48
CA GLU A 66 20.70 66.68 -29.10
C GLU A 66 20.83 65.14 -29.13
N LEU A 67 22.03 64.56 -29.25
CA LEU A 67 22.19 63.10 -29.37
C LEU A 67 21.91 62.31 -28.07
N ASN A 68 21.88 62.94 -26.90
CA ASN A 68 21.77 62.24 -25.61
C ASN A 68 20.32 62.16 -25.08
N ILE A 69 19.37 62.85 -25.72
CA ILE A 69 17.95 62.89 -25.29
C ILE A 69 17.12 61.84 -26.03
N GLU A 70 17.45 61.54 -27.29
CA GLU A 70 16.70 60.59 -28.13
C GLU A 70 17.00 59.12 -27.77
N ASP A 71 18.25 58.83 -27.40
CA ASP A 71 18.64 57.53 -26.84
C ASP A 71 17.98 57.28 -25.47
N ASN A 72 17.90 58.31 -24.62
CA ASN A 72 17.21 58.22 -23.33
C ASN A 72 15.70 58.03 -23.47
N ARG A 73 15.05 58.63 -24.48
CA ARG A 73 13.62 58.42 -24.77
C ARG A 73 13.32 57.02 -25.30
N THR A 74 14.20 56.47 -26.12
CA THR A 74 14.05 55.10 -26.64
C THR A 74 14.24 54.09 -25.52
N TYR A 75 15.19 54.33 -24.61
CA TYR A 75 15.41 53.52 -23.42
C TYR A 75 14.22 53.59 -22.44
N LEU A 76 13.65 54.78 -22.19
CA LEU A 76 12.46 54.95 -21.36
C LEU A 76 11.21 54.27 -21.95
N ARG A 77 11.02 54.27 -23.28
CA ARG A 77 9.91 53.52 -23.92
C ARG A 77 10.06 52.01 -23.77
N GLN A 78 11.28 51.49 -23.83
CA GLN A 78 11.53 50.07 -23.61
C GLN A 78 11.27 49.67 -22.15
N VAL A 79 11.66 50.51 -21.19
CA VAL A 79 11.36 50.31 -19.77
C VAL A 79 9.85 50.36 -19.50
N ILE A 80 9.11 51.33 -20.06
CA ILE A 80 7.64 51.40 -19.93
C ILE A 80 6.96 50.16 -20.53
N SER A 81 7.44 49.64 -21.68
CA SER A 81 6.88 48.40 -22.25
C SER A 81 7.13 47.17 -21.38
N ILE A 82 8.23 47.14 -20.63
CA ILE A 82 8.53 46.05 -19.69
C ILE A 82 7.66 46.19 -18.44
N GLU A 83 7.42 47.41 -17.96
CA GLU A 83 6.46 47.68 -16.88
C GLU A 83 5.02 47.34 -17.29
N GLU A 84 4.61 47.60 -18.53
CA GLU A 84 3.29 47.21 -19.06
C GLU A 84 3.16 45.67 -19.18
N ILE A 85 4.21 44.97 -19.63
CA ILE A 85 4.23 43.50 -19.68
C ILE A 85 4.25 42.88 -18.27
N LEU A 86 4.95 43.51 -17.33
CA LEU A 86 4.94 43.10 -15.92
C LEU A 86 3.61 43.43 -15.26
N ALA A 87 2.95 44.54 -15.60
CA ALA A 87 1.62 44.90 -15.12
C ALA A 87 0.54 44.00 -15.71
N GLU A 88 0.64 43.58 -16.98
CA GLU A 88 -0.20 42.51 -17.55
C GLU A 88 0.09 41.17 -16.87
N GLY A 89 1.36 40.81 -16.63
CA GLY A 89 1.74 39.60 -15.89
C GLY A 89 1.32 39.61 -14.42
N MET A 90 1.25 40.79 -13.79
CA MET A 90 0.80 40.98 -12.40
C MET A 90 -0.73 41.10 -12.29
N ASN A 91 -1.43 41.65 -13.29
CA ASN A 91 -2.90 41.58 -13.38
C ASN A 91 -3.38 40.15 -13.71
N TYR A 92 -2.52 39.27 -14.22
CA TYR A 92 -2.79 37.83 -14.30
C TYR A 92 -2.69 37.11 -12.95
N LEU A 93 -2.17 37.79 -11.91
CA LEU A 93 -1.98 37.30 -10.54
C LEU A 93 -2.93 37.98 -9.53
N THR A 94 -3.91 38.78 -9.99
CA THR A 94 -4.96 39.27 -9.10
C THR A 94 -5.97 38.15 -8.85
N ASP A 95 -6.19 37.83 -7.57
CA ASP A 95 -7.17 36.88 -7.04
C ASP A 95 -8.62 37.32 -7.36
N GLU A 96 -8.98 37.38 -8.64
CA GLU A 96 -10.39 37.44 -9.05
C GLU A 96 -10.95 36.02 -8.98
N GLU A 97 -12.02 35.87 -8.20
CA GLU A 97 -12.81 34.65 -8.06
C GLU A 97 -13.20 34.14 -9.45
N MET A 98 -12.78 32.92 -9.78
CA MET A 98 -13.15 32.29 -11.03
C MET A 98 -14.62 31.88 -10.96
N ASP A 99 -15.43 32.42 -11.87
CA ASP A 99 -16.81 31.97 -12.06
C ASP A 99 -16.79 30.54 -12.60
N TRP A 100 -17.71 29.66 -12.20
CA TRP A 100 -17.84 28.28 -12.67
C TRP A 100 -19.28 28.04 -13.13
N GLU A 101 -19.44 27.51 -14.35
CA GLU A 101 -20.74 27.22 -14.96
C GLU A 101 -21.36 25.95 -14.40
N ASP A 102 -20.53 24.95 -14.06
CA ASP A 102 -20.97 23.66 -13.53
C ASP A 102 -20.43 23.39 -12.11
N GLU A 103 -21.36 23.11 -11.21
CA GLU A 103 -21.09 22.89 -9.79
C GLU A 103 -20.28 21.61 -9.54
N TYR A 104 -20.46 20.57 -10.36
CA TYR A 104 -19.76 19.29 -10.20
C TYR A 104 -18.33 19.36 -10.74
N VAL A 105 -18.11 20.11 -11.83
CA VAL A 105 -16.75 20.40 -12.32
C VAL A 105 -16.00 21.24 -11.29
N ARG A 106 -16.64 22.28 -10.73
CA ARG A 106 -16.06 23.08 -9.65
C ARG A 106 -15.73 22.23 -8.42
N GLN A 107 -16.66 21.37 -7.99
CA GLN A 107 -16.45 20.50 -6.83
C GLN A 107 -15.25 19.56 -7.06
N ALA A 108 -15.16 18.93 -8.23
CA ALA A 108 -14.03 18.05 -8.56
C ALA A 108 -12.70 18.81 -8.50
N VAL A 109 -12.67 20.06 -8.97
CA VAL A 109 -11.48 20.91 -8.88
C VAL A 109 -11.15 21.26 -7.42
N CYS A 110 -12.13 21.61 -6.60
CA CYS A 110 -11.93 21.84 -5.16
C CYS A 110 -11.35 20.60 -4.46
N ASP A 111 -11.88 19.42 -4.77
CA ASP A 111 -11.43 18.14 -4.20
C ASP A 111 -9.97 17.84 -4.59
N GLU A 112 -9.62 18.05 -5.86
CA GLU A 112 -8.26 17.82 -6.38
C GLU A 112 -7.22 18.72 -5.69
N ILE A 113 -7.54 19.99 -5.45
CA ILE A 113 -6.63 20.92 -4.76
C ILE A 113 -6.79 20.90 -3.23
N GLN A 114 -7.58 19.97 -2.68
CA GLN A 114 -7.86 19.84 -1.26
C GLN A 114 -8.36 21.13 -0.59
N SER A 115 -9.15 21.91 -1.32
CA SER A 115 -9.67 23.20 -0.87
C SER A 115 -11.11 23.11 -0.37
N SER A 116 -11.49 23.94 0.60
CA SER A 116 -12.87 23.98 1.09
C SER A 116 -13.82 24.47 -0.01
N TYR A 117 -15.03 23.92 -0.04
CA TYR A 117 -16.03 24.26 -1.07
C TYR A 117 -16.41 25.76 -1.11
N ASP A 118 -16.25 26.46 0.02
CA ASP A 118 -16.53 27.90 0.16
C ASP A 118 -15.33 28.80 -0.21
N SER A 119 -14.20 28.22 -0.64
CA SER A 119 -13.02 28.98 -1.02
C SER A 119 -13.16 29.59 -2.43
N THR A 120 -12.59 30.77 -2.60
CA THR A 120 -12.43 31.39 -3.93
C THR A 120 -11.28 30.69 -4.65
N LEU A 121 -11.60 29.87 -5.66
CA LEU A 121 -10.59 29.22 -6.49
C LEU A 121 -9.81 30.27 -7.29
N SER A 122 -8.51 30.38 -7.03
CA SER A 122 -7.62 31.28 -7.75
C SER A 122 -7.16 30.66 -9.05
N ARG A 123 -6.89 31.51 -10.04
CA ARG A 123 -6.32 31.09 -11.32
C ARG A 123 -4.99 30.36 -11.17
N ARG A 124 -4.23 30.67 -10.13
CA ARG A 124 -2.94 30.03 -9.85
C ARG A 124 -3.10 28.57 -9.43
N GLU A 125 -4.08 28.27 -8.58
CA GLU A 125 -4.35 26.90 -8.12
C GLU A 125 -4.78 26.01 -9.29
N THR A 126 -5.62 26.54 -10.19
CA THR A 126 -6.05 25.81 -11.39
C THR A 126 -4.94 25.54 -12.42
N MET A 127 -3.81 26.25 -12.35
CA MET A 127 -2.68 26.07 -13.29
C MET A 127 -1.82 24.84 -12.99
N GLU A 128 -1.92 24.27 -11.79
CA GLU A 128 -1.11 23.12 -11.36
C GLU A 128 -1.85 21.78 -11.55
N ILE A 129 -3.15 21.83 -11.84
CA ILE A 129 -3.98 20.65 -12.04
C ILE A 129 -3.63 19.99 -13.38
N THR A 130 -3.15 18.75 -13.31
CA THR A 130 -2.74 17.93 -14.47
C THR A 130 -3.59 16.69 -14.66
N ALA A 131 -4.29 16.24 -13.63
CA ALA A 131 -5.29 15.19 -13.66
C ALA A 131 -6.56 15.68 -12.95
N LEU A 132 -7.72 15.25 -13.42
CA LEU A 132 -8.99 15.57 -12.78
C LEU A 132 -9.92 14.36 -12.88
N ARG A 133 -10.52 13.98 -11.75
CA ARG A 133 -11.58 12.97 -11.70
C ARG A 133 -12.90 13.61 -11.28
N ILE A 134 -13.94 13.42 -12.09
CA ILE A 134 -15.29 13.91 -11.83
C ILE A 134 -16.19 12.71 -11.45
N PRO A 135 -16.45 12.45 -10.15
CA PRO A 135 -17.11 11.24 -9.67
C PRO A 135 -18.63 11.16 -9.92
N LYS A 136 -19.26 12.25 -10.37
CA LYS A 136 -20.69 12.35 -10.65
C LYS A 136 -20.93 12.98 -12.02
N ALA A 137 -20.21 12.47 -13.03
CA ALA A 137 -20.22 13.01 -14.37
C ALA A 137 -21.64 13.02 -15.00
N GLU A 138 -22.53 12.13 -14.57
CA GLU A 138 -23.95 12.11 -14.96
C GLU A 138 -24.74 13.35 -14.54
N GLN A 139 -24.23 14.12 -13.57
CA GLN A 139 -24.88 15.34 -13.06
C GLN A 139 -24.29 16.61 -13.69
N VAL A 140 -23.20 16.47 -14.45
CA VAL A 140 -22.54 17.57 -15.16
C VAL A 140 -23.42 18.02 -16.33
N LYS A 141 -23.75 19.31 -16.35
CA LYS A 141 -24.52 19.96 -17.40
C LYS A 141 -23.66 20.45 -18.55
N THR A 142 -22.42 20.84 -18.25
CA THR A 142 -21.44 21.29 -19.24
C THR A 142 -20.01 21.08 -18.73
N LEU A 143 -19.12 20.71 -19.64
CA LEU A 143 -17.68 20.61 -19.40
C LEU A 143 -16.91 21.87 -19.79
N HIS A 144 -17.56 22.95 -20.24
CA HIS A 144 -16.90 24.19 -20.68
C HIS A 144 -15.87 24.75 -19.68
N ASP A 145 -16.13 24.54 -18.40
CA ASP A 145 -15.25 24.93 -17.30
C ASP A 145 -13.86 24.27 -17.37
N LEU A 146 -13.70 23.13 -18.05
CA LEU A 146 -12.39 22.50 -18.25
C LEU A 146 -11.41 23.39 -19.02
N SER A 147 -11.90 24.34 -19.82
CA SER A 147 -11.06 25.36 -20.48
C SER A 147 -10.26 26.25 -19.50
N LYS A 148 -10.64 26.23 -18.22
CA LYS A 148 -9.96 26.91 -17.11
C LYS A 148 -8.76 26.11 -16.58
N LEU A 149 -8.56 24.86 -17.02
CA LEU A 149 -7.50 23.95 -16.58
C LEU A 149 -6.47 23.72 -17.71
N PRO A 150 -5.58 24.69 -18.00
CA PRO A 150 -4.75 24.66 -19.21
C PRO A 150 -3.62 23.61 -19.19
N GLN A 151 -3.35 22.97 -18.06
CA GLN A 151 -2.36 21.90 -17.91
C GLN A 151 -3.00 20.51 -17.77
N LEU A 152 -4.32 20.38 -17.94
CA LEU A 152 -5.02 19.12 -17.80
C LEU A 152 -4.57 18.13 -18.88
N THR A 153 -4.00 17.01 -18.43
CA THR A 153 -3.48 15.93 -19.26
C THR A 153 -4.24 14.61 -19.08
N SER A 154 -4.89 14.41 -17.93
CA SER A 154 -5.75 13.26 -17.66
C SER A 154 -7.12 13.71 -17.16
N LEU A 155 -8.18 13.15 -17.74
CA LEU A 155 -9.55 13.39 -17.32
C LEU A 155 -10.28 12.06 -17.14
N THR A 156 -10.80 11.83 -15.93
CA THR A 156 -11.70 10.71 -15.64
C THR A 156 -13.10 11.22 -15.35
N LEU A 157 -14.07 10.75 -16.13
CA LEU A 157 -15.50 10.99 -15.93
C LEU A 157 -16.10 9.71 -15.37
N ALA A 158 -16.53 9.73 -14.11
CA ALA A 158 -17.10 8.57 -13.45
C ALA A 158 -18.56 8.83 -13.06
N GLY A 159 -19.39 7.80 -13.24
CA GLY A 159 -20.80 7.78 -12.88
C GLY A 159 -21.10 6.86 -11.72
N THR A 160 -22.25 7.08 -11.07
CA THR A 160 -22.70 6.21 -9.96
C THR A 160 -23.94 5.38 -10.29
N GLU A 161 -24.85 5.88 -11.13
CA GLU A 161 -26.00 5.19 -11.73
C GLU A 161 -26.73 6.22 -12.63
N GLY A 162 -27.21 5.86 -13.83
CA GLY A 162 -27.84 6.88 -14.68
C GLY A 162 -28.36 6.47 -16.07
N GLU A 163 -29.04 7.43 -16.70
CA GLU A 163 -29.46 7.41 -18.12
C GLU A 163 -28.26 7.73 -19.04
N GLU A 164 -28.39 7.49 -20.35
CA GLU A 164 -27.35 7.80 -21.34
C GLU A 164 -26.96 9.29 -21.27
N ILE A 165 -25.65 9.56 -21.22
CA ILE A 165 -25.12 10.93 -21.14
C ILE A 165 -24.27 11.24 -22.36
N HIS A 166 -24.52 12.42 -22.93
CA HIS A 166 -23.70 13.02 -23.97
C HIS A 166 -22.89 14.16 -23.35
N PHE A 167 -21.58 14.17 -23.56
CA PHE A 167 -20.69 15.22 -23.07
C PHE A 167 -20.39 16.25 -24.15
N ASP A 168 -20.41 17.53 -23.80
CA ASP A 168 -19.99 18.66 -24.64
C ASP A 168 -18.47 18.89 -24.56
N LEU A 169 -17.68 17.83 -24.76
CA LEU A 169 -16.23 17.88 -24.64
C LEU A 169 -15.55 18.18 -26.00
N GLU A 170 -15.34 19.46 -26.29
CA GLU A 170 -14.64 19.89 -27.50
C GLU A 170 -13.10 19.87 -27.31
N PRO A 171 -12.30 19.47 -28.34
CA PRO A 171 -10.84 19.45 -28.26
C PRO A 171 -10.18 20.77 -27.84
N GLU A 172 -10.78 21.92 -28.19
CA GLU A 172 -10.29 23.24 -27.84
C GLU A 172 -10.31 23.52 -26.33
N MET A 173 -11.19 22.83 -25.59
CA MET A 173 -11.34 22.99 -24.14
C MET A 173 -10.19 22.33 -23.37
N VAL A 174 -9.62 21.25 -23.91
CA VAL A 174 -8.62 20.41 -23.24
C VAL A 174 -7.42 20.14 -24.17
N PRO A 175 -6.67 21.19 -24.59
CA PRO A 175 -5.69 21.08 -25.67
C PRO A 175 -4.43 20.25 -25.32
N MET A 176 -4.24 19.90 -24.05
CA MET A 176 -3.11 19.09 -23.55
C MET A 176 -3.54 17.68 -23.14
N LEU A 177 -4.82 17.31 -23.33
CA LEU A 177 -5.34 16.02 -22.89
C LEU A 177 -4.60 14.87 -23.59
N GLU A 178 -4.03 13.97 -22.79
CA GLU A 178 -3.38 12.76 -23.25
C GLU A 178 -4.15 11.50 -22.83
N GLU A 179 -4.97 11.57 -21.79
CA GLU A 179 -5.77 10.48 -21.25
C GLU A 179 -7.21 10.90 -20.99
N LEU A 180 -8.15 10.07 -21.45
CA LEU A 180 -9.59 10.24 -21.22
C LEU A 180 -10.21 8.91 -20.79
N ILE A 181 -10.82 8.86 -19.61
CA ILE A 181 -11.43 7.65 -19.05
C ILE A 181 -12.89 7.92 -18.71
N PHE A 182 -13.77 7.02 -19.12
CA PHE A 182 -15.16 6.94 -18.69
C PHE A 182 -15.32 5.72 -17.78
N GLU A 183 -15.95 5.88 -16.60
CA GLU A 183 -16.18 4.78 -15.65
C GLU A 183 -17.65 4.74 -15.24
N ASN A 184 -18.31 3.58 -15.36
CA ASN A 184 -19.68 3.37 -14.92
C ASN A 184 -20.70 4.36 -15.53
N ILE A 185 -20.46 4.80 -16.78
CA ILE A 185 -21.35 5.69 -17.54
C ILE A 185 -21.89 4.94 -18.76
N PRO A 186 -23.22 4.73 -18.86
CA PRO A 186 -23.82 4.16 -20.06
C PRO A 186 -23.65 5.11 -21.26
N LEU A 187 -22.89 4.68 -22.28
CA LEU A 187 -22.56 5.53 -23.44
C LEU A 187 -23.60 5.49 -24.57
N GLY A 188 -24.64 4.65 -24.46
CA GLY A 188 -25.73 4.57 -25.44
C GLY A 188 -25.27 4.24 -26.86
N GLU A 189 -25.75 5.00 -27.85
CA GLU A 189 -25.36 4.86 -29.27
C GLU A 189 -23.90 5.28 -29.55
N ALA A 190 -23.23 5.98 -28.61
CA ALA A 190 -21.80 6.31 -28.65
C ALA A 190 -21.31 7.13 -29.87
N ASP A 191 -22.21 7.74 -30.65
CA ASP A 191 -21.87 8.56 -31.83
C ASP A 191 -20.94 9.75 -31.51
N PHE A 192 -21.10 10.35 -30.32
CA PHE A 192 -20.30 11.51 -29.89
C PHE A 192 -18.83 11.19 -29.66
N LEU A 193 -18.48 9.90 -29.54
CA LEU A 193 -17.10 9.46 -29.39
C LEU A 193 -16.25 9.84 -30.60
N GLU A 194 -16.84 10.01 -31.79
CA GLU A 194 -16.09 10.48 -32.96
C GLU A 194 -15.64 11.95 -32.85
N GLU A 195 -16.21 12.74 -31.93
CA GLU A 195 -15.98 14.17 -31.77
C GLU A 195 -15.01 14.52 -30.63
N LEU A 196 -14.64 13.52 -29.82
CA LEU A 196 -13.77 13.70 -28.66
C LEU A 196 -12.31 13.99 -29.04
N PRO A 197 -11.50 14.53 -28.09
CA PRO A 197 -10.09 14.83 -28.33
C PRO A 197 -9.26 13.58 -28.71
N ASP A 198 -8.31 13.74 -29.64
CA ASP A 198 -7.34 12.70 -30.02
C ASP A 198 -6.27 12.50 -28.93
N VAL A 199 -6.53 11.50 -28.07
CA VAL A 199 -5.76 11.14 -26.88
C VAL A 199 -4.78 9.98 -27.13
N LYS A 200 -3.85 9.76 -26.21
CA LYS A 200 -2.94 8.61 -26.19
C LYS A 200 -3.51 7.42 -25.40
N ALA A 201 -4.30 7.70 -24.37
CA ALA A 201 -4.95 6.69 -23.54
C ALA A 201 -6.47 6.91 -23.52
N LEU A 202 -7.24 5.88 -23.84
CA LEU A 202 -8.71 5.93 -23.84
C LEU A 202 -9.29 4.78 -23.02
N GLY A 203 -10.06 5.12 -21.99
CA GLY A 203 -10.72 4.18 -21.09
C GLY A 203 -12.24 4.25 -21.17
N MET A 204 -12.90 3.09 -21.21
CA MET A 204 -14.34 2.93 -21.02
C MET A 204 -14.56 1.72 -20.12
N ILE A 205 -14.75 1.95 -18.83
CA ILE A 205 -14.85 0.91 -17.79
C ILE A 205 -16.31 0.77 -17.40
N ASP A 206 -16.88 -0.42 -17.57
CA ASP A 206 -18.27 -0.72 -17.19
C ASP A 206 -19.30 0.25 -17.84
N CYS A 207 -19.05 0.61 -19.11
CA CYS A 207 -19.84 1.59 -19.87
C CYS A 207 -20.93 0.97 -20.75
N GLY A 208 -21.04 -0.36 -20.79
CA GLY A 208 -21.96 -1.07 -21.69
C GLY A 208 -21.57 -1.02 -23.18
N LEU A 209 -20.31 -0.71 -23.48
CA LEU A 209 -19.80 -0.53 -24.84
C LEU A 209 -19.89 -1.83 -25.64
N ASN A 210 -20.46 -1.79 -26.84
CA ASN A 210 -20.57 -2.97 -27.71
C ASN A 210 -19.96 -2.78 -29.11
N ASN A 211 -19.54 -1.55 -29.44
CA ASN A 211 -18.95 -1.17 -30.71
C ASN A 211 -17.82 -0.17 -30.48
N ILE A 212 -16.69 -0.37 -31.18
CA ILE A 212 -15.50 0.50 -31.14
C ILE A 212 -15.08 0.97 -32.54
N SER A 213 -16.03 1.08 -33.48
CA SER A 213 -15.74 1.55 -34.84
C SER A 213 -15.19 2.97 -34.92
N PHE A 214 -15.41 3.78 -33.88
CA PHE A 214 -14.92 5.15 -33.77
C PHE A 214 -13.40 5.26 -33.61
N LEU A 215 -12.69 4.15 -33.32
CA LEU A 215 -11.25 4.17 -33.06
C LEU A 215 -10.41 4.61 -34.28
N ASP A 216 -10.98 4.62 -35.48
CA ASP A 216 -10.34 5.19 -36.67
C ASP A 216 -10.03 6.70 -36.52
N LYS A 217 -10.68 7.38 -35.56
CA LYS A 217 -10.44 8.80 -35.22
C LYS A 217 -9.30 9.03 -34.24
N TYR A 218 -8.73 7.97 -33.66
CA TYR A 218 -7.74 8.06 -32.58
C TYR A 218 -6.39 7.42 -32.97
N PRO A 219 -5.71 7.93 -34.00
CA PRO A 219 -4.50 7.31 -34.55
C PRO A 219 -3.29 7.35 -33.60
N ARG A 220 -3.38 8.10 -32.49
CA ARG A 220 -2.30 8.27 -31.51
C ARG A 220 -2.40 7.36 -30.30
N LEU A 221 -3.41 6.49 -30.23
CA LEU A 221 -3.62 5.61 -29.09
C LEU A 221 -2.42 4.68 -28.88
N THR A 222 -1.87 4.75 -27.68
CA THR A 222 -0.87 3.84 -27.13
C THR A 222 -1.49 2.93 -26.07
N GLU A 223 -2.62 3.32 -25.48
CA GLU A 223 -3.30 2.56 -24.43
C GLU A 223 -4.82 2.60 -24.62
N VAL A 224 -5.46 1.43 -24.47
CA VAL A 224 -6.92 1.33 -24.37
C VAL A 224 -7.32 0.40 -23.23
N THR A 225 -8.31 0.83 -22.44
CA THR A 225 -8.93 0.02 -21.39
C THR A 225 -10.44 -0.01 -21.60
N PHE A 226 -10.98 -1.12 -22.11
CA PHE A 226 -12.42 -1.34 -22.28
C PHE A 226 -12.93 -2.45 -21.36
N TYR A 227 -12.55 -2.39 -20.09
CA TYR A 227 -12.94 -3.34 -19.05
C TYR A 227 -14.47 -3.40 -18.85
N GLY A 228 -15.04 -4.60 -18.69
CA GLY A 228 -16.41 -4.75 -18.20
C GLY A 228 -17.49 -4.33 -19.20
N ASN A 229 -17.25 -4.54 -20.49
CA ASN A 229 -18.16 -4.12 -21.56
C ASN A 229 -18.80 -5.31 -22.29
N GLU A 230 -19.45 -5.06 -23.42
CA GLU A 230 -20.14 -6.07 -24.22
C GLU A 230 -19.48 -6.34 -25.59
N LEU A 231 -18.19 -6.02 -25.73
CA LEU A 231 -17.47 -6.14 -27.01
C LEU A 231 -17.40 -7.59 -27.48
N ARG A 232 -17.64 -7.75 -28.79
CA ARG A 232 -17.48 -9.03 -29.52
C ARG A 232 -16.52 -8.92 -30.69
N ASP A 233 -16.51 -7.76 -31.34
CA ASP A 233 -15.66 -7.43 -32.48
C ASP A 233 -14.67 -6.35 -32.06
N ILE A 234 -13.39 -6.69 -32.15
CA ILE A 234 -12.28 -5.77 -31.89
C ILE A 234 -11.45 -5.46 -33.13
N SER A 235 -11.94 -5.83 -34.32
CA SER A 235 -11.28 -5.53 -35.59
C SER A 235 -10.94 -4.05 -35.80
N PRO A 236 -11.70 -3.05 -35.27
CA PRO A 236 -11.30 -1.64 -35.36
C PRO A 236 -9.96 -1.31 -34.69
N LEU A 237 -9.49 -2.12 -33.73
CA LEU A 237 -8.15 -1.94 -33.14
C LEU A 237 -7.03 -2.04 -34.17
N ALA A 238 -7.28 -2.66 -35.34
CA ALA A 238 -6.31 -2.75 -36.42
C ALA A 238 -5.76 -1.38 -36.85
N ASP A 239 -6.53 -0.30 -36.70
CA ASP A 239 -6.10 1.04 -37.12
C ASP A 239 -5.17 1.73 -36.08
N CYS A 240 -5.16 1.26 -34.83
CA CYS A 240 -4.40 1.84 -33.73
C CYS A 240 -2.99 1.22 -33.62
N LYS A 241 -2.12 1.49 -34.61
CA LYS A 241 -0.80 0.82 -34.74
C LYS A 241 0.23 1.14 -33.65
N GLU A 242 0.01 2.19 -32.88
CA GLU A 242 0.91 2.61 -31.79
C GLU A 242 0.54 1.99 -30.43
N LEU A 243 -0.48 1.12 -30.38
CA LEU A 243 -0.90 0.45 -29.13
C LEU A 243 0.24 -0.36 -28.51
N GLU A 244 0.49 -0.08 -27.24
CA GLU A 244 1.43 -0.78 -26.35
C GLU A 244 0.68 -1.53 -25.24
N VAL A 245 -0.45 -0.99 -24.75
CA VAL A 245 -1.24 -1.57 -23.65
C VAL A 245 -2.70 -1.71 -24.08
N VAL A 246 -3.26 -2.91 -23.92
CA VAL A 246 -4.66 -3.20 -24.26
C VAL A 246 -5.29 -4.00 -23.12
N SER A 247 -6.31 -3.44 -22.47
CA SER A 247 -7.16 -4.16 -21.51
C SER A 247 -8.58 -4.29 -22.07
N LEU A 248 -9.00 -5.52 -22.31
CA LEU A 248 -10.33 -5.89 -22.85
C LEU A 248 -11.00 -6.94 -21.95
N ALA A 249 -10.66 -6.91 -20.67
CA ALA A 249 -11.16 -7.82 -19.65
C ALA A 249 -12.70 -7.77 -19.52
N TYR A 250 -13.30 -8.90 -19.15
CA TYR A 250 -14.74 -9.05 -18.90
C TYR A 250 -15.61 -8.53 -20.04
N ASN A 251 -15.29 -8.96 -21.27
CA ASN A 251 -16.09 -8.72 -22.47
C ASN A 251 -16.73 -10.03 -22.96
N ARG A 252 -17.09 -10.09 -24.25
CA ARG A 252 -17.69 -11.27 -24.90
C ARG A 252 -16.86 -11.73 -26.09
N LEU A 253 -15.54 -11.55 -26.02
CA LEU A 253 -14.61 -11.83 -27.11
C LEU A 253 -14.41 -13.33 -27.31
N THR A 254 -14.36 -13.74 -28.57
CA THR A 254 -13.99 -15.11 -29.00
C THR A 254 -12.86 -15.11 -30.03
N ASP A 255 -12.67 -14.00 -30.75
CA ASP A 255 -11.64 -13.84 -31.80
C ASP A 255 -10.76 -12.65 -31.44
N ILE A 256 -9.46 -12.90 -31.28
CA ILE A 256 -8.43 -11.90 -30.99
C ILE A 256 -7.38 -11.80 -32.11
N SER A 257 -7.65 -12.37 -33.28
CA SER A 257 -6.69 -12.44 -34.39
C SER A 257 -6.17 -11.08 -34.84
N VAL A 258 -6.95 -10.01 -34.66
CA VAL A 258 -6.54 -8.63 -34.96
C VAL A 258 -5.31 -8.19 -34.16
N LEU A 259 -5.09 -8.71 -32.95
CA LEU A 259 -3.97 -8.32 -32.09
C LEU A 259 -2.63 -8.62 -32.74
N SER A 260 -2.56 -9.62 -33.63
CA SER A 260 -1.34 -9.96 -34.39
C SER A 260 -0.83 -8.82 -35.28
N GLN A 261 -1.67 -7.82 -35.56
CA GLN A 261 -1.32 -6.65 -36.36
C GLN A 261 -0.76 -5.48 -35.54
N LEU A 262 -0.66 -5.62 -34.21
CA LEU A 262 -0.27 -4.59 -33.25
C LEU A 262 1.10 -4.92 -32.65
N ALA A 263 2.15 -4.81 -33.47
CA ALA A 263 3.50 -5.26 -33.12
C ALA A 263 4.18 -4.50 -31.97
N ASN A 264 3.58 -3.42 -31.48
CA ASN A 264 4.08 -2.62 -30.36
C ASN A 264 3.54 -3.07 -29.00
N LEU A 265 2.59 -4.01 -28.95
CA LEU A 265 1.98 -4.49 -27.70
C LEU A 265 3.04 -5.06 -26.74
N LYS A 266 2.95 -4.59 -25.49
CA LYS A 266 3.73 -4.99 -24.33
C LYS A 266 2.84 -5.65 -23.28
N GLU A 267 1.62 -5.15 -23.09
CA GLU A 267 0.70 -5.65 -22.07
C GLU A 267 -0.69 -5.89 -22.65
N VAL A 268 -1.25 -7.07 -22.38
CA VAL A 268 -2.55 -7.49 -22.91
C VAL A 268 -3.40 -8.13 -21.80
N GLY A 269 -4.50 -7.48 -21.42
CA GLY A 269 -5.52 -7.99 -20.51
C GLY A 269 -6.74 -8.52 -21.27
N LEU A 270 -7.05 -9.81 -21.13
CA LEU A 270 -8.12 -10.51 -21.83
C LEU A 270 -8.94 -11.42 -20.88
N GLN A 271 -8.78 -11.25 -19.57
CA GLN A 271 -9.43 -12.11 -18.59
C GLN A 271 -10.96 -12.05 -18.65
N GLY A 272 -11.65 -13.13 -18.31
CA GLY A 272 -13.12 -13.17 -18.24
C GLY A 272 -13.82 -13.05 -19.60
N ASN A 273 -13.22 -13.58 -20.66
CA ASN A 273 -13.80 -13.62 -22.01
C ASN A 273 -14.21 -15.07 -22.38
N ARG A 274 -14.37 -15.35 -23.69
CA ARG A 274 -14.71 -16.68 -24.22
C ARG A 274 -13.70 -17.12 -25.27
N ILE A 275 -12.43 -16.78 -25.04
CA ILE A 275 -11.33 -17.03 -25.99
C ILE A 275 -10.87 -18.47 -25.84
N SER A 276 -10.66 -19.15 -26.97
CA SER A 276 -10.07 -20.50 -27.02
C SER A 276 -8.84 -20.57 -27.93
N ASP A 277 -8.75 -19.68 -28.92
CA ASP A 277 -7.63 -19.54 -29.83
C ASP A 277 -6.85 -18.25 -29.53
N ILE A 278 -5.55 -18.39 -29.23
CA ILE A 278 -4.64 -17.29 -28.90
C ILE A 278 -3.55 -17.04 -29.95
N GLU A 279 -3.71 -17.54 -31.19
CA GLU A 279 -2.80 -17.29 -32.33
C GLU A 279 -2.55 -15.79 -32.57
N GLY A 280 -3.53 -14.95 -32.23
CA GLY A 280 -3.40 -13.48 -32.27
C GLY A 280 -2.22 -12.93 -31.47
N LEU A 281 -1.69 -13.67 -30.49
CA LEU A 281 -0.58 -13.23 -29.62
C LEU A 281 0.81 -13.68 -30.10
N GLY A 282 0.91 -14.71 -30.95
CA GLY A 282 2.17 -15.45 -31.09
C GLY A 282 3.32 -14.75 -31.81
N ASN A 283 3.06 -13.63 -32.47
CA ASN A 283 4.09 -12.83 -33.14
C ASN A 283 4.40 -11.49 -32.43
N LEU A 284 3.89 -11.31 -31.21
CA LEU A 284 4.08 -10.08 -30.42
C LEU A 284 5.41 -10.12 -29.65
N GLY A 285 6.53 -9.96 -30.36
CA GLY A 285 7.87 -10.10 -29.77
C GLY A 285 8.27 -9.05 -28.71
N ARG A 286 7.40 -8.07 -28.43
CA ARG A 286 7.56 -7.06 -27.35
C ARG A 286 6.68 -7.33 -26.14
N LEU A 287 5.89 -8.41 -26.16
CA LEU A 287 4.96 -8.75 -25.10
C LEU A 287 5.72 -9.11 -23.81
N GLU A 288 5.39 -8.43 -22.73
CA GLU A 288 5.97 -8.55 -21.40
C GLU A 288 4.96 -9.12 -20.40
N ALA A 289 3.68 -8.76 -20.51
CA ALA A 289 2.62 -9.26 -19.65
C ALA A 289 1.35 -9.65 -20.43
N VAL A 290 0.76 -10.80 -20.08
CA VAL A 290 -0.55 -11.23 -20.62
C VAL A 290 -1.42 -11.77 -19.49
N ASN A 291 -2.69 -11.37 -19.46
CA ASN A 291 -3.69 -11.97 -18.60
C ASN A 291 -4.81 -12.61 -19.43
N LEU A 292 -4.90 -13.93 -19.35
CA LEU A 292 -5.85 -14.81 -20.05
C LEU A 292 -6.77 -15.55 -19.07
N ASN A 293 -6.81 -15.16 -17.80
CA ASN A 293 -7.59 -15.85 -16.77
C ASN A 293 -9.07 -15.97 -17.15
N SER A 294 -9.74 -17.04 -16.73
CA SER A 294 -11.19 -17.26 -16.96
C SER A 294 -11.56 -17.18 -18.45
N ASN A 295 -10.99 -18.08 -19.23
CA ASN A 295 -11.26 -18.26 -20.66
C ASN A 295 -11.51 -19.74 -20.98
N GLN A 296 -11.36 -20.15 -22.24
CA GLN A 296 -11.59 -21.52 -22.73
C GLN A 296 -10.37 -22.06 -23.48
N ILE A 297 -9.18 -21.67 -23.04
CA ILE A 297 -7.91 -21.96 -23.72
C ILE A 297 -7.46 -23.37 -23.36
N THR A 298 -7.01 -24.11 -24.38
CA THR A 298 -6.40 -25.44 -24.22
C THR A 298 -4.95 -25.51 -24.71
N ASP A 299 -4.55 -24.59 -25.60
CA ASP A 299 -3.26 -24.63 -26.29
C ASP A 299 -2.48 -23.32 -26.07
N LEU A 300 -1.30 -23.44 -25.46
CA LEU A 300 -0.38 -22.33 -25.23
C LEU A 300 0.71 -22.22 -26.32
N SER A 301 0.70 -23.07 -27.35
CA SER A 301 1.71 -23.08 -28.41
C SER A 301 1.93 -21.73 -29.09
N PRO A 302 0.93 -20.83 -29.24
CA PRO A 302 1.20 -19.51 -29.79
C PRO A 302 2.14 -18.66 -28.92
N LEU A 303 2.25 -18.92 -27.61
CA LEU A 303 3.17 -18.18 -26.74
C LEU A 303 4.62 -18.68 -26.85
N GLU A 304 4.87 -19.77 -27.57
CA GLU A 304 6.20 -20.36 -27.71
C GLU A 304 7.20 -19.33 -28.26
N GLY A 305 8.32 -19.17 -27.55
CA GLY A 305 9.40 -18.28 -27.97
C GLY A 305 9.24 -16.81 -27.57
N LEU A 306 8.15 -16.41 -26.90
CA LEU A 306 7.98 -15.07 -26.31
C LEU A 306 8.83 -14.89 -25.03
N LYS A 307 10.16 -15.03 -25.16
CA LYS A 307 11.13 -14.99 -24.05
C LYS A 307 11.22 -13.64 -23.30
N GLY A 308 10.51 -12.63 -23.79
CA GLY A 308 10.35 -11.34 -23.13
C GLY A 308 9.30 -11.36 -22.02
N LEU A 309 8.42 -12.37 -22.00
CA LEU A 309 7.29 -12.46 -21.07
C LEU A 309 7.79 -12.62 -19.62
N THR A 310 7.32 -11.75 -18.75
CA THR A 310 7.66 -11.69 -17.32
C THR A 310 6.45 -12.02 -16.44
N ALA A 311 5.24 -11.80 -16.94
CA ALA A 311 3.99 -12.11 -16.24
C ALA A 311 2.97 -12.83 -17.17
N LEU A 312 2.39 -13.92 -16.69
CA LEU A 312 1.33 -14.66 -17.37
C LEU A 312 0.23 -15.08 -16.39
N GLY A 313 -0.99 -14.59 -16.61
CA GLY A 313 -2.20 -15.17 -16.05
C GLY A 313 -2.86 -16.09 -17.08
N ALA A 314 -3.10 -17.36 -16.75
CA ALA A 314 -3.91 -18.29 -17.51
C ALA A 314 -4.71 -19.24 -16.60
N ALA A 315 -5.08 -18.77 -15.41
CA ALA A 315 -5.93 -19.52 -14.48
C ALA A 315 -7.36 -19.69 -15.01
N ASP A 316 -8.10 -20.67 -14.51
CA ASP A 316 -9.49 -20.96 -14.88
C ASP A 316 -9.64 -21.13 -16.41
N ASN A 317 -8.92 -22.13 -16.93
CA ASN A 317 -8.89 -22.52 -18.33
C ASN A 317 -8.93 -24.06 -18.44
N GLN A 318 -8.57 -24.61 -19.60
CA GLN A 318 -8.56 -26.05 -19.89
C GLN A 318 -7.18 -26.50 -20.39
N ILE A 319 -6.12 -25.91 -19.84
CA ILE A 319 -4.73 -26.14 -20.27
C ILE A 319 -4.22 -27.44 -19.65
N GLU A 320 -3.66 -28.32 -20.49
CA GLU A 320 -2.99 -29.56 -20.06
C GLU A 320 -1.46 -29.48 -20.22
N ASP A 321 -0.98 -28.83 -21.28
CA ASP A 321 0.44 -28.77 -21.66
C ASP A 321 0.98 -27.35 -21.51
N ILE A 322 2.00 -27.21 -20.65
CA ILE A 322 2.75 -25.96 -20.45
C ILE A 322 4.17 -25.99 -21.04
N SER A 323 4.49 -27.01 -21.86
CA SER A 323 5.74 -27.07 -22.63
C SER A 323 6.05 -25.83 -23.47
N PRO A 324 5.08 -25.07 -24.02
CA PRO A 324 5.35 -23.82 -24.72
C PRO A 324 6.01 -22.72 -23.87
N LEU A 325 5.95 -22.84 -22.53
CA LEU A 325 6.59 -21.89 -21.60
C LEU A 325 8.09 -22.15 -21.40
N GLU A 326 8.65 -23.18 -22.05
CA GLU A 326 10.05 -23.54 -21.93
C GLU A 326 10.99 -22.35 -22.28
N GLY A 327 11.91 -22.05 -21.37
CA GLY A 327 12.92 -21.00 -21.57
C GLY A 327 12.45 -19.57 -21.29
N MET A 328 11.25 -19.35 -20.72
CA MET A 328 10.79 -18.06 -20.21
C MET A 328 11.43 -17.71 -18.85
N THR A 329 12.77 -17.65 -18.79
CA THR A 329 13.53 -17.57 -17.54
C THR A 329 13.41 -16.23 -16.78
N LYS A 330 12.71 -15.24 -17.35
CA LYS A 330 12.45 -13.93 -16.73
C LYS A 330 11.10 -13.86 -16.02
N MET A 331 10.32 -14.93 -16.07
CA MET A 331 9.01 -14.98 -15.46
C MET A 331 9.11 -14.82 -13.94
N TYR A 332 8.40 -13.83 -13.40
CA TYR A 332 8.31 -13.59 -11.95
C TYR A 332 6.88 -13.81 -11.42
N ASN A 333 5.86 -13.77 -12.30
CA ASN A 333 4.46 -13.99 -11.94
C ASN A 333 3.81 -14.94 -12.95
N LEU A 334 3.33 -16.08 -12.47
CA LEU A 334 2.67 -17.10 -13.27
C LEU A 334 1.45 -17.65 -12.51
N SER A 335 0.24 -17.45 -13.05
CA SER A 335 -0.99 -18.02 -12.50
C SER A 335 -1.56 -19.03 -13.48
N LEU A 336 -1.66 -20.28 -13.05
CA LEU A 336 -2.14 -21.44 -13.79
C LEU A 336 -3.17 -22.24 -12.98
N ASP A 337 -3.75 -21.65 -11.93
CA ASP A 337 -4.77 -22.29 -11.09
C ASP A 337 -5.99 -22.75 -11.92
N ALA A 338 -6.70 -23.78 -11.47
CA ALA A 338 -7.91 -24.29 -12.11
C ALA A 338 -7.68 -24.63 -13.60
N ASN A 339 -6.79 -25.59 -13.85
CA ASN A 339 -6.49 -26.14 -15.17
C ASN A 339 -6.39 -27.68 -15.09
N LEU A 340 -5.81 -28.32 -16.11
CA LEU A 340 -5.67 -29.77 -16.22
C LEU A 340 -4.20 -30.20 -16.26
N ILE A 341 -3.29 -29.39 -15.70
CA ILE A 341 -1.84 -29.57 -15.79
C ILE A 341 -1.38 -30.70 -14.88
N SER A 342 -0.51 -31.58 -15.37
CA SER A 342 0.10 -32.65 -14.56
C SER A 342 1.64 -32.60 -14.54
N ASP A 343 2.28 -32.08 -15.59
CA ASP A 343 3.73 -31.96 -15.71
C ASP A 343 4.15 -30.49 -15.58
N ILE A 344 4.91 -30.18 -14.52
CA ILE A 344 5.48 -28.85 -14.27
C ILE A 344 7.00 -28.80 -14.41
N SER A 345 7.61 -29.77 -15.07
CA SER A 345 9.07 -29.87 -15.26
C SER A 345 9.70 -28.61 -15.87
N VAL A 346 8.96 -27.93 -16.74
CA VAL A 346 9.37 -26.69 -17.42
C VAL A 346 9.61 -25.52 -16.47
N LEU A 347 9.02 -25.55 -15.27
CA LEU A 347 9.16 -24.47 -14.29
C LEU A 347 10.55 -24.49 -13.62
N SER A 348 11.30 -25.58 -13.75
CA SER A 348 12.58 -25.78 -13.03
C SER A 348 13.64 -24.71 -13.30
N ASP A 349 13.62 -24.08 -14.48
CA ASP A 349 14.56 -23.03 -14.88
C ASP A 349 14.07 -21.59 -14.61
N MET A 350 12.84 -21.41 -14.13
CA MET A 350 12.26 -20.09 -13.82
C MET A 350 12.73 -19.56 -12.46
N LYS A 351 14.02 -19.20 -12.37
CA LYS A 351 14.66 -18.79 -11.10
C LYS A 351 14.24 -17.42 -10.58
N GLU A 352 13.57 -16.62 -11.40
CA GLU A 352 13.05 -15.29 -11.04
C GLU A 352 11.62 -15.33 -10.47
N MET A 353 11.01 -16.51 -10.39
CA MET A 353 9.63 -16.70 -9.93
C MET A 353 9.43 -16.16 -8.51
N GLN A 354 8.40 -15.33 -8.34
CA GLN A 354 7.96 -14.73 -7.07
C GLN A 354 6.50 -15.12 -6.75
N TYR A 355 5.63 -15.19 -7.75
CA TYR A 355 4.23 -15.53 -7.58
C TYR A 355 3.88 -16.71 -8.49
N LEU A 356 3.50 -17.85 -7.92
CA LEU A 356 3.19 -19.07 -8.66
C LEU A 356 1.84 -19.65 -8.22
N GLY A 357 0.87 -19.65 -9.13
CA GLY A 357 -0.44 -20.25 -8.93
C GLY A 357 -0.60 -21.57 -9.68
N LEU A 358 -0.89 -22.65 -8.96
CA LEU A 358 -0.98 -24.03 -9.48
C LEU A 358 -2.14 -24.82 -8.85
N SER A 359 -3.02 -24.18 -8.08
CA SER A 359 -4.13 -24.88 -7.41
C SER A 359 -5.09 -25.51 -8.42
N ARG A 360 -5.86 -26.52 -8.02
CA ARG A 360 -6.89 -27.17 -8.84
C ARG A 360 -6.35 -27.64 -10.20
N ASN A 361 -5.28 -28.42 -10.14
CA ASN A 361 -4.65 -29.07 -11.29
C ASN A 361 -4.55 -30.58 -11.05
N GLN A 362 -3.73 -31.28 -11.86
CA GLN A 362 -3.48 -32.71 -11.79
C GLN A 362 -2.01 -33.02 -11.44
N ILE A 363 -1.37 -32.16 -10.63
CA ILE A 363 0.07 -32.22 -10.32
C ILE A 363 0.34 -33.22 -9.19
N GLU A 364 1.34 -34.08 -9.40
CA GLU A 364 1.84 -35.02 -8.39
C GLU A 364 3.32 -34.81 -8.03
N ASP A 365 4.13 -34.26 -8.95
CA ASP A 365 5.57 -34.05 -8.74
C ASP A 365 5.93 -32.56 -8.63
N TYR A 366 6.24 -32.13 -7.40
CA TYR A 366 6.67 -30.77 -7.10
C TYR A 366 8.20 -30.55 -7.12
N THR A 367 8.98 -31.58 -7.45
CA THR A 367 10.45 -31.48 -7.57
C THR A 367 10.91 -30.26 -8.39
N PRO A 368 10.25 -29.89 -9.52
CA PRO A 368 10.68 -28.76 -10.34
C PRO A 368 10.71 -27.41 -9.61
N ILE A 369 9.87 -27.21 -8.60
CA ILE A 369 9.73 -25.90 -7.93
C ILE A 369 10.51 -25.81 -6.60
N MET A 370 11.13 -26.89 -6.14
CA MET A 370 11.82 -26.97 -4.84
C MET A 370 13.00 -25.98 -4.67
N GLU A 371 13.59 -25.49 -5.77
CA GLU A 371 14.78 -24.61 -5.75
C GLU A 371 14.46 -23.16 -6.13
N MET A 372 13.19 -22.77 -6.13
CA MET A 372 12.76 -21.40 -6.43
C MET A 372 12.99 -20.47 -5.23
N LYS A 373 14.22 -19.96 -5.10
CA LYS A 373 14.67 -19.15 -3.94
C LYS A 373 14.00 -17.77 -3.82
N LYS A 374 13.37 -17.28 -4.88
CA LYS A 374 12.69 -15.97 -4.93
C LYS A 374 11.17 -16.10 -4.77
N LEU A 375 10.66 -17.33 -4.68
CA LEU A 375 9.22 -17.56 -4.58
C LEU A 375 8.71 -16.94 -3.28
N TYR A 376 7.72 -16.06 -3.39
CA TYR A 376 7.09 -15.35 -2.30
C TYR A 376 5.67 -15.90 -2.03
N SER A 377 4.94 -16.22 -3.10
CA SER A 377 3.57 -16.74 -3.05
C SER A 377 3.45 -18.01 -3.89
N LEU A 378 2.87 -19.06 -3.30
CA LEU A 378 2.61 -20.35 -3.94
C LEU A 378 1.21 -20.85 -3.57
N SER A 379 0.37 -21.17 -4.55
CA SER A 379 -0.91 -21.86 -4.37
C SER A 379 -0.89 -23.19 -5.11
N VAL A 380 -1.19 -24.30 -4.42
CA VAL A 380 -1.10 -25.69 -4.95
C VAL A 380 -2.25 -26.58 -4.49
N GLU A 381 -3.29 -25.98 -3.92
CA GLU A 381 -4.44 -26.67 -3.35
C GLU A 381 -5.16 -27.56 -4.38
N ASP A 382 -5.93 -28.55 -3.95
CA ASP A 382 -6.76 -29.38 -4.84
C ASP A 382 -6.02 -30.13 -5.98
N ASN A 383 -4.74 -30.46 -5.80
CA ASN A 383 -3.99 -31.36 -6.70
C ASN A 383 -4.00 -32.81 -6.18
N PRO A 384 -3.99 -33.85 -7.04
CA PRO A 384 -4.10 -35.26 -6.63
C PRO A 384 -2.92 -35.78 -5.78
N GLY A 385 -1.72 -35.19 -5.90
CA GLY A 385 -0.54 -35.57 -5.13
C GLY A 385 -0.24 -34.65 -3.95
N GLN A 386 -1.23 -34.29 -3.13
CA GLN A 386 -1.13 -33.28 -2.03
C GLN A 386 0.05 -33.45 -1.04
N ASN A 387 0.86 -34.51 -1.14
CA ASN A 387 2.13 -34.62 -0.43
C ASN A 387 3.25 -33.87 -1.18
N ILE A 388 3.39 -32.58 -0.88
CA ILE A 388 4.42 -31.68 -1.43
C ILE A 388 5.79 -31.89 -0.73
N GLY A 389 5.89 -32.83 0.21
CA GLY A 389 7.13 -33.15 0.93
C GLY A 389 7.68 -31.98 1.77
N LYS A 390 9.02 -31.90 1.87
CA LYS A 390 9.76 -30.93 2.72
C LYS A 390 9.94 -29.55 2.06
N LEU A 391 8.90 -28.99 1.44
CA LEU A 391 8.94 -27.57 1.11
C LEU A 391 8.70 -26.81 2.43
N VAL A 392 9.78 -26.39 3.10
CA VAL A 392 9.66 -25.48 4.25
C VAL A 392 9.40 -24.09 3.68
N PHE A 393 8.12 -23.72 3.61
CA PHE A 393 7.69 -22.36 3.33
C PHE A 393 6.61 -21.98 4.34
N THR A 394 7.01 -21.21 5.35
CA THR A 394 6.10 -20.49 6.26
C THR A 394 6.58 -19.05 6.29
N PRO A 395 5.89 -18.16 5.56
CA PRO A 395 5.10 -17.21 6.31
C PRO A 395 3.81 -16.84 5.57
N TRP A 396 2.86 -17.78 5.47
CA TRP A 396 1.41 -17.51 5.48
C TRP A 396 0.77 -18.80 6.02
N LEU A 397 0.53 -18.88 7.33
CA LEU A 397 -0.45 -19.86 7.83
C LEU A 397 -1.84 -19.33 7.46
N LEU A 398 -2.29 -19.64 6.25
CA LEU A 398 -3.70 -19.88 5.98
C LEU A 398 -3.83 -21.41 6.01
N MET A 399 -4.07 -21.98 7.20
CA MET A 399 -5.39 -22.20 7.83
C MET A 399 -6.24 -23.14 6.99
N GLY A 400 -6.31 -24.40 7.44
CA GLY A 400 -7.30 -25.34 6.91
C GLY A 400 -8.70 -24.75 7.02
N ASN A 401 -9.47 -24.89 5.93
CA ASN A 401 -10.88 -24.55 5.79
C ASN A 401 -11.35 -23.25 6.48
N THR A 402 -11.13 -22.12 5.82
CA THR A 402 -12.00 -20.93 5.96
C THR A 402 -13.33 -21.08 5.19
N LEU A 403 -13.78 -22.30 4.97
CA LEU A 403 -15.08 -22.60 4.37
C LEU A 403 -15.97 -23.22 5.44
N GLU A 404 -17.22 -22.77 5.50
CA GLU A 404 -18.28 -23.25 6.38
C GLU A 404 -18.13 -24.75 6.68
N ILE A 405 -18.00 -25.12 7.96
CA ILE A 405 -18.03 -26.53 8.36
C ILE A 405 -19.42 -27.07 7.99
N GLU A 406 -19.47 -27.99 7.05
CA GLU A 406 -20.74 -28.56 6.59
C GLU A 406 -21.36 -29.39 7.72
N GLU A 407 -22.70 -29.33 7.88
CA GLU A 407 -23.42 -30.09 8.92
C GLU A 407 -23.13 -31.61 8.85
N GLU A 408 -22.87 -32.13 7.64
CA GLU A 408 -22.55 -33.54 7.40
C GLU A 408 -21.17 -33.93 7.94
N GLU A 409 -20.16 -33.05 7.79
CA GLU A 409 -18.80 -33.30 8.29
C GLU A 409 -18.81 -33.33 9.81
N LEU A 410 -19.46 -32.34 10.45
CA LEU A 410 -19.58 -32.29 11.90
C LEU A 410 -20.35 -33.51 12.46
N ALA A 411 -21.41 -33.95 11.79
CA ALA A 411 -22.16 -35.14 12.18
C ALA A 411 -21.32 -36.43 12.08
N GLN A 412 -20.48 -36.55 11.04
CA GLN A 412 -19.55 -37.66 10.91
C GLN A 412 -18.49 -37.63 12.02
N MET A 413 -17.97 -36.45 12.36
CA MET A 413 -17.00 -36.27 13.45
C MET A 413 -17.60 -36.64 14.80
N GLN A 414 -18.83 -36.19 15.07
CA GLN A 414 -19.56 -36.56 16.28
C GLN A 414 -19.73 -38.08 16.40
N ALA A 415 -20.03 -38.76 15.29
CA ALA A 415 -20.13 -40.22 15.27
C ALA A 415 -18.80 -40.92 15.59
N TYR A 416 -17.65 -40.37 15.16
CA TYR A 416 -16.34 -40.92 15.54
C TYR A 416 -16.04 -40.74 17.03
N LEU A 417 -16.34 -39.56 17.60
CA LEU A 417 -16.19 -39.34 19.04
C LEU A 417 -17.09 -40.29 19.84
N GLU A 418 -18.34 -40.48 19.44
CA GLU A 418 -19.25 -41.44 20.08
C GLU A 418 -18.81 -42.89 19.92
N LEU A 419 -18.19 -43.25 18.80
CA LEU A 419 -17.72 -44.61 18.54
C LEU A 419 -16.50 -44.96 19.39
N TYR A 420 -15.54 -44.05 19.50
CA TYR A 420 -14.24 -44.32 20.12
C TYR A 420 -14.14 -43.83 21.57
N TYR A 421 -14.95 -42.86 21.97
CA TYR A 421 -14.97 -42.27 23.32
C TYR A 421 -16.42 -42.06 23.87
N PRO A 422 -17.28 -43.10 23.83
CA PRO A 422 -18.72 -42.99 24.12
C PRO A 422 -19.06 -42.47 25.51
N GLU A 423 -18.21 -42.70 26.50
CA GLU A 423 -18.46 -42.36 27.89
C GLU A 423 -18.26 -40.89 28.24
N LYS A 424 -17.71 -40.10 27.31
CA LYS A 424 -17.29 -38.72 27.57
C LYS A 424 -18.33 -37.65 27.24
N GLY A 425 -19.41 -38.00 26.55
CA GLY A 425 -20.52 -37.09 26.25
C GLY A 425 -20.12 -35.83 25.46
N MET A 426 -19.06 -35.92 24.66
CA MET A 426 -18.42 -34.77 24.02
C MET A 426 -19.22 -34.27 22.81
N GLN A 427 -19.02 -33.01 22.45
CA GLN A 427 -19.50 -32.42 21.20
C GLN A 427 -18.30 -32.05 20.33
N ALA A 428 -18.31 -32.49 19.07
CA ALA A 428 -17.35 -32.05 18.06
C ALA A 428 -17.60 -30.56 17.75
N GLU A 429 -16.53 -29.77 17.70
CA GLU A 429 -16.64 -28.34 17.43
C GLU A 429 -15.86 -27.95 16.17
N ASP A 430 -14.61 -28.41 16.04
CA ASP A 430 -13.77 -28.19 14.88
C ASP A 430 -13.08 -29.50 14.44
N PHE A 431 -12.65 -29.56 13.18
CA PHE A 431 -11.83 -30.67 12.70
C PHE A 431 -10.83 -30.23 11.62
N ALA A 432 -9.76 -31.00 11.47
CA ALA A 432 -8.75 -30.86 10.42
C ALA A 432 -8.42 -32.25 9.85
N LYS A 433 -8.09 -32.32 8.56
CA LYS A 433 -7.67 -33.54 7.85
C LYS A 433 -6.33 -33.33 7.15
N GLY A 434 -5.55 -34.40 6.97
CA GLY A 434 -4.24 -34.38 6.31
C GLY A 434 -3.51 -35.70 6.50
N ASP A 435 -2.21 -35.79 6.22
CA ASP A 435 -1.44 -37.04 6.29
C ASP A 435 -0.42 -37.01 7.44
N LEU A 436 -0.89 -37.18 8.68
CA LEU A 436 -0.09 -37.06 9.91
C LEU A 436 1.04 -38.09 9.98
N ASN A 437 0.84 -39.28 9.43
CA ASN A 437 1.81 -40.36 9.51
C ASN A 437 2.67 -40.52 8.23
N GLY A 438 2.38 -39.78 7.17
CA GLY A 438 3.10 -39.77 5.91
C GLY A 438 2.88 -41.03 5.05
N ASP A 439 1.82 -41.79 5.27
CA ASP A 439 1.52 -43.03 4.54
C ASP A 439 0.63 -42.82 3.30
N GLY A 440 0.22 -41.57 3.05
CA GLY A 440 -0.63 -41.18 1.94
C GLY A 440 -2.11 -41.50 2.15
N ILE A 441 -2.52 -41.87 3.36
CA ILE A 441 -3.92 -42.04 3.77
C ILE A 441 -4.32 -40.84 4.61
N GLU A 442 -5.52 -40.32 4.34
CA GLU A 442 -6.07 -39.18 5.08
C GLU A 442 -6.31 -39.55 6.56
N ASP A 443 -5.61 -38.84 7.44
CA ASP A 443 -5.75 -38.79 8.89
C ASP A 443 -6.60 -37.57 9.29
N LEU A 444 -7.06 -37.59 10.54
CA LEU A 444 -8.04 -36.64 11.06
C LEU A 444 -7.63 -36.13 12.46
N ALA A 445 -7.96 -34.89 12.79
CA ALA A 445 -7.90 -34.36 14.15
C ALA A 445 -9.19 -33.58 14.46
N VAL A 446 -9.82 -33.86 15.60
CA VAL A 446 -11.12 -33.27 15.99
C VAL A 446 -11.00 -32.58 17.35
N THR A 447 -11.51 -31.37 17.52
CA THR A 447 -11.70 -30.78 18.87
C THR A 447 -13.03 -31.21 19.46
N ALA A 448 -13.01 -31.48 20.76
CA ALA A 448 -14.23 -31.69 21.51
C ALA A 448 -14.18 -31.06 22.91
N LEU A 449 -15.33 -30.56 23.39
CA LEU A 449 -15.48 -30.12 24.77
C LEU A 449 -15.79 -31.28 25.71
N LEU A 450 -15.10 -31.31 26.83
CA LEU A 450 -15.37 -32.15 27.97
C LEU A 450 -16.13 -31.33 29.02
N ASP A 451 -17.32 -31.80 29.38
CA ASP A 451 -18.02 -31.33 30.58
C ASP A 451 -17.29 -31.89 31.82
N GLU A 452 -16.45 -31.09 32.48
CA GLU A 452 -16.01 -31.37 33.85
C GLU A 452 -16.72 -30.41 34.83
N GLU A 453 -17.46 -30.97 35.78
CA GLU A 453 -17.88 -30.27 37.00
C GLU A 453 -16.69 -30.25 37.97
N GLU A 454 -15.81 -29.26 37.85
CA GLU A 454 -15.07 -28.79 39.03
C GLU A 454 -15.63 -27.42 39.42
N ASP A 455 -16.30 -27.39 40.58
CA ASP A 455 -16.76 -26.18 41.27
C ASP A 455 -15.55 -25.26 41.54
N SER A 456 -15.21 -24.40 40.59
CA SER A 456 -14.50 -23.16 40.89
C SER A 456 -15.53 -22.07 41.17
N GLU A 457 -15.22 -21.12 42.07
CA GLU A 457 -16.12 -20.02 42.47
C GLU A 457 -16.58 -19.11 41.30
N PHE A 458 -16.14 -19.39 40.06
CA PHE A 458 -16.39 -18.60 38.85
C PHE A 458 -17.20 -19.32 37.75
N GLY A 459 -17.67 -20.56 37.95
CA GLY A 459 -18.57 -21.27 37.03
C GLY A 459 -17.97 -22.53 36.39
N ALA A 460 -18.80 -23.31 35.69
CA ALA A 460 -18.39 -24.58 35.06
C ALA A 460 -17.33 -24.35 33.97
N VAL A 461 -16.15 -24.95 34.14
CA VAL A 461 -15.02 -24.83 33.22
C VAL A 461 -14.97 -26.06 32.32
N ARG A 462 -15.23 -25.89 31.01
CA ARG A 462 -15.14 -26.98 30.03
C ARG A 462 -13.73 -27.08 29.46
N LYS A 463 -13.03 -28.18 29.70
CA LYS A 463 -11.73 -28.46 29.06
C LYS A 463 -11.96 -28.83 27.59
N ARG A 464 -11.08 -28.36 26.71
CA ARG A 464 -11.05 -28.76 25.29
C ARG A 464 -9.90 -29.74 25.07
N CYS A 465 -10.12 -30.73 24.22
CA CYS A 465 -9.12 -31.70 23.82
C CYS A 465 -9.14 -31.88 22.30
N VAL A 466 -7.98 -32.13 21.72
CA VAL A 466 -7.84 -32.55 20.32
C VAL A 466 -7.71 -34.06 20.27
N TYR A 467 -8.50 -34.70 19.41
CA TYR A 467 -8.59 -36.14 19.22
C TYR A 467 -8.10 -36.50 17.82
N PRO A 468 -6.83 -36.94 17.67
CA PRO A 468 -6.29 -37.36 16.40
C PRO A 468 -6.70 -38.80 16.07
N PHE A 469 -6.88 -39.10 14.80
CA PHE A 469 -7.19 -40.42 14.28
C PHE A 469 -6.36 -40.70 13.03
N ILE A 470 -5.75 -41.88 12.99
CA ILE A 470 -5.03 -42.37 11.82
C ILE A 470 -5.97 -43.08 10.86
N GLY A 471 -6.01 -42.64 9.62
CA GLY A 471 -6.71 -43.25 8.52
C GLY A 471 -6.19 -44.64 8.19
N ARG A 472 -7.10 -45.51 7.76
CA ARG A 472 -6.80 -46.78 7.11
C ARG A 472 -7.70 -46.89 5.88
N GLY A 473 -7.13 -47.45 4.80
CA GLY A 473 -7.83 -47.61 3.53
C GLY A 473 -9.25 -48.16 3.70
N GLY A 474 -10.21 -47.53 3.03
CA GLY A 474 -11.65 -47.84 3.15
C GLY A 474 -12.42 -47.01 4.18
N GLY A 475 -11.89 -45.87 4.62
CA GLY A 475 -12.59 -44.92 5.51
C GLY A 475 -12.62 -45.34 6.98
N ILE A 476 -11.70 -46.22 7.40
CA ILE A 476 -11.61 -46.72 8.77
C ILE A 476 -10.56 -45.91 9.51
N PHE A 477 -10.96 -45.18 10.54
CA PHE A 477 -10.06 -44.38 11.37
C PHE A 477 -9.69 -45.11 12.66
N THR A 478 -8.45 -44.98 13.13
CA THR A 478 -7.97 -45.54 14.40
C THR A 478 -7.62 -44.39 15.35
N PRO A 479 -8.21 -44.31 16.56
CA PRO A 479 -7.91 -43.22 17.49
C PRO A 479 -6.45 -43.26 17.96
N LEU A 480 -5.86 -42.08 18.10
CA LEU A 480 -4.57 -41.87 18.77
C LEU A 480 -4.79 -41.37 20.21
N THR A 481 -3.67 -41.16 20.92
CA THR A 481 -3.68 -40.47 22.21
C THR A 481 -4.23 -39.05 22.02
N PRO A 482 -5.26 -38.65 22.78
CA PRO A 482 -5.75 -37.28 22.76
C PRO A 482 -4.66 -36.30 23.22
N VAL A 483 -4.71 -35.09 22.66
CA VAL A 483 -3.83 -33.99 23.00
C VAL A 483 -4.64 -32.96 23.78
N GLU A 484 -4.25 -32.71 25.03
CA GLU A 484 -4.89 -31.68 25.85
C GLU A 484 -4.49 -30.29 25.34
N THR A 485 -5.47 -29.39 25.22
CA THR A 485 -5.20 -27.97 25.03
C THR A 485 -5.02 -27.30 26.40
N LEU A 486 -4.53 -26.05 26.45
CA LEU A 486 -4.34 -25.35 27.73
C LEU A 486 -5.66 -25.17 28.50
N HIS A 487 -5.52 -25.00 29.82
CA HIS A 487 -6.64 -24.84 30.76
C HIS A 487 -7.46 -23.57 30.45
N PRO A 488 -8.81 -23.62 30.45
CA PRO A 488 -9.63 -22.45 30.14
C PRO A 488 -9.52 -21.30 31.16
N ASP A 489 -9.10 -21.55 32.40
CA ASP A 489 -8.79 -20.47 33.36
C ASP A 489 -7.53 -19.66 33.02
N SER A 490 -6.86 -19.99 31.91
CA SER A 490 -5.90 -19.09 31.29
C SER A 490 -6.58 -17.98 30.47
N GLY A 491 -7.93 -17.97 30.34
CA GLY A 491 -8.68 -16.94 29.61
C GLY A 491 -10.17 -17.21 29.46
N GLY A 492 -10.99 -16.37 30.10
CA GLY A 492 -12.44 -16.45 30.08
C GLY A 492 -13.10 -16.27 28.71
N VAL A 493 -14.27 -16.90 28.61
CA VAL A 493 -15.26 -16.90 27.53
C VAL A 493 -15.53 -15.50 26.96
N TYR A 494 -15.33 -15.32 25.64
CA TYR A 494 -16.22 -14.66 24.65
C TYR A 494 -15.39 -14.26 23.42
N GLY A 495 -15.45 -15.06 22.34
CA GLY A 495 -14.92 -14.70 21.02
C GLY A 495 -14.16 -15.81 20.30
N ASP A 496 -14.72 -16.28 19.17
CA ASP A 496 -14.17 -17.14 18.10
C ASP A 496 -12.95 -18.05 18.36
N PRO A 497 -13.19 -19.35 18.65
CA PRO A 497 -12.15 -20.39 18.65
C PRO A 497 -11.80 -20.96 17.25
N TYR A 498 -12.27 -20.36 16.14
CA TYR A 498 -12.37 -20.99 14.80
C TYR A 498 -11.05 -21.23 14.02
N ALA A 499 -9.86 -21.18 14.62
CA ALA A 499 -8.60 -21.21 13.83
C ALA A 499 -7.48 -22.12 14.38
N GLY A 500 -7.82 -23.12 15.22
CA GLY A 500 -6.84 -23.72 16.13
C GLY A 500 -6.10 -25.00 15.71
N ILE A 501 -6.48 -25.73 14.65
CA ILE A 501 -5.89 -27.05 14.35
C ILE A 501 -5.48 -27.13 12.88
N ILE A 502 -4.23 -27.52 12.63
CA ILE A 502 -3.71 -27.72 11.27
C ILE A 502 -2.95 -29.04 11.21
N ILE A 503 -3.19 -29.82 10.15
CA ILE A 503 -2.35 -30.95 9.78
C ILE A 503 -1.49 -30.51 8.58
N THR A 504 -0.17 -30.52 8.74
CA THR A 504 0.78 -30.13 7.68
C THR A 504 1.94 -31.10 7.63
N GLY A 505 2.00 -31.89 6.55
CA GLY A 505 2.88 -33.06 6.48
C GLY A 505 2.67 -33.97 7.69
N ASP A 506 3.78 -34.36 8.34
CA ASP A 506 3.77 -35.23 9.53
C ASP A 506 3.51 -34.49 10.86
N MET A 507 3.05 -33.23 10.80
CA MET A 507 2.85 -32.37 11.96
C MET A 507 1.37 -32.04 12.19
N LEU A 508 0.95 -32.17 13.45
CA LEU A 508 -0.28 -31.58 13.98
C LEU A 508 0.10 -30.29 14.72
N VAL A 509 -0.38 -29.16 14.22
CA VAL A 509 -0.20 -27.84 14.84
C VAL A 509 -1.48 -27.49 15.58
N ILE A 510 -1.35 -27.12 16.84
CA ILE A 510 -2.46 -26.71 17.70
C ILE A 510 -2.16 -25.32 18.22
N GLN A 511 -2.94 -24.34 17.77
CA GLN A 511 -2.94 -23.00 18.32
C GLN A 511 -3.92 -22.94 19.48
N VAL A 512 -3.41 -22.52 20.64
CA VAL A 512 -4.19 -22.35 21.86
C VAL A 512 -4.31 -20.87 22.15
N TYR A 513 -5.52 -20.35 22.11
CA TYR A 513 -5.82 -18.97 22.54
C TYR A 513 -5.95 -18.93 24.06
N GLY A 514 -5.39 -17.89 24.67
CA GLY A 514 -5.49 -17.61 26.10
C GLY A 514 -5.80 -16.14 26.39
N GLY A 515 -6.37 -15.92 27.56
CA GLY A 515 -6.73 -14.63 28.13
C GLY A 515 -8.06 -14.06 27.66
N SER A 516 -8.81 -13.44 28.58
CA SER A 516 -10.02 -12.65 28.31
C SER A 516 -9.80 -11.44 27.38
N ASN A 517 -8.54 -11.15 27.01
CA ASN A 517 -8.15 -10.02 26.18
C ASN A 517 -7.43 -10.44 24.89
N TRP A 518 -7.58 -11.69 24.42
CA TRP A 518 -6.97 -12.17 23.17
C TRP A 518 -5.45 -11.96 23.15
N ARG A 519 -4.84 -11.90 24.35
CA ARG A 519 -3.54 -11.28 24.65
C ARG A 519 -2.50 -12.21 25.25
N TRP A 520 -2.75 -13.54 25.33
CA TRP A 520 -1.67 -14.57 25.32
C TRP A 520 -2.10 -15.90 24.65
N GLY A 521 -1.48 -16.34 23.55
CA GLY A 521 -1.67 -17.67 22.96
C GLY A 521 -0.39 -18.51 22.95
N SER A 522 -0.49 -19.83 22.81
CA SER A 522 0.66 -20.72 22.58
C SER A 522 0.37 -21.65 21.42
N THR A 523 1.33 -21.79 20.50
CA THR A 523 1.24 -22.78 19.41
C THR A 523 2.14 -23.96 19.75
N ASN A 524 1.53 -25.15 19.84
CA ASN A 524 2.24 -26.40 20.04
C ASN A 524 2.20 -27.22 18.76
N MET A 525 3.32 -27.87 18.44
CA MET A 525 3.46 -28.72 17.28
C MET A 525 3.82 -30.14 17.72
N TYR A 526 3.01 -31.08 17.25
CA TYR A 526 3.10 -32.49 17.57
C TYR A 526 3.47 -33.28 16.31
N GLN A 527 4.31 -34.30 16.47
CA GLN A 527 4.59 -35.26 15.41
C GLN A 527 4.06 -36.63 15.77
N TYR A 528 3.64 -37.37 14.74
CA TYR A 528 3.28 -38.76 14.89
C TYR A 528 4.54 -39.64 15.07
N GLU A 529 4.66 -40.32 16.21
CA GLU A 529 5.74 -41.27 16.45
C GLU A 529 5.23 -42.55 17.13
N GLY A 530 5.40 -43.68 16.45
CA GLY A 530 5.17 -45.00 17.03
C GLY A 530 3.75 -45.23 17.55
N GLY A 531 2.75 -44.58 16.96
CA GLY A 531 1.35 -44.67 17.36
C GLY A 531 0.88 -43.61 18.35
N ASN A 532 1.68 -42.57 18.64
CA ASN A 532 1.31 -41.49 19.56
C ASN A 532 1.65 -40.13 18.95
N MET A 533 0.96 -39.08 19.40
CA MET A 533 1.35 -37.70 19.14
C MET A 533 2.37 -37.27 20.18
N VAL A 534 3.55 -36.87 19.73
CA VAL A 534 4.64 -36.38 20.58
C VAL A 534 4.75 -34.88 20.38
N ALA A 535 4.58 -34.11 21.45
CA ALA A 535 4.88 -32.69 21.42
C ALA A 535 6.36 -32.50 21.15
N LYS A 536 6.71 -31.95 20.00
CA LYS A 536 8.09 -31.75 19.57
C LYS A 536 8.52 -30.32 19.72
N TRP A 537 7.58 -29.39 19.55
CA TRP A 537 7.89 -27.99 19.57
C TRP A 537 6.79 -27.12 20.19
N GLU A 538 7.21 -26.01 20.79
CA GLU A 538 6.36 -24.90 21.25
C GLU A 538 6.90 -23.58 20.68
N THR A 539 6.03 -22.61 20.41
CA THR A 539 6.40 -21.26 19.97
C THR A 539 6.52 -20.29 21.15
N ASP A 540 7.37 -19.25 21.06
CA ASP A 540 7.45 -18.18 22.09
C ASP A 540 6.45 -17.03 21.92
N ILE A 541 5.74 -16.96 20.80
CA ILE A 541 4.89 -15.80 20.51
C ILE A 541 3.54 -15.90 21.21
N GLY A 542 3.15 -14.79 21.85
CA GLY A 542 1.83 -14.57 22.42
C GLY A 542 0.74 -14.28 21.37
N HIS A 543 0.95 -13.46 20.33
CA HIS A 543 -0.15 -12.95 19.49
C HIS A 543 0.00 -13.05 17.99
N PHE A 544 -1.17 -13.29 17.39
CA PHE A 544 -1.54 -13.34 15.98
C PHE A 544 -0.88 -14.42 15.13
N VAL A 545 -1.69 -14.89 14.19
CA VAL A 545 -1.38 -15.80 13.08
C VAL A 545 0.01 -15.47 12.53
N PHE A 546 0.73 -16.45 11.97
CA PHE A 546 1.90 -16.20 11.14
C PHE A 546 1.51 -15.33 9.93
N THR A 547 1.31 -14.04 10.16
CA THR A 547 1.25 -13.00 9.16
C THR A 547 2.69 -12.74 8.77
N THR A 548 2.92 -12.55 7.48
CA THR A 548 4.22 -12.15 6.94
C THR A 548 4.87 -11.05 7.77
N GLY A 549 6.13 -11.26 8.16
CA GLY A 549 6.97 -10.20 8.74
C GLY A 549 7.23 -10.28 10.24
N MET A 550 6.79 -11.33 10.96
CA MET A 550 7.15 -11.52 12.37
C MET A 550 8.23 -12.59 12.59
N ASP A 551 9.17 -12.28 13.47
CA ASP A 551 10.13 -13.24 14.01
C ASP A 551 9.45 -14.16 15.01
N TYR A 552 9.77 -15.45 14.95
CA TYR A 552 9.25 -16.44 15.88
C TYR A 552 10.35 -17.35 16.38
N THR A 553 10.32 -17.70 17.67
CA THR A 553 11.19 -18.77 18.17
C THR A 553 10.40 -20.02 18.47
N VAL A 554 11.00 -21.15 18.12
CA VAL A 554 10.46 -22.48 18.32
C VAL A 554 11.39 -23.20 19.27
N ARG A 555 10.89 -23.60 20.43
CA ARG A 555 11.62 -24.47 21.35
C ARG A 555 11.43 -25.90 20.92
N ASN A 556 12.50 -26.65 20.76
CA ASN A 556 12.44 -28.09 20.72
C ASN A 556 12.27 -28.63 22.15
N LEU A 557 11.19 -29.36 22.40
CA LEU A 557 10.86 -29.88 23.73
C LEU A 557 11.77 -31.03 24.18
N GLU A 558 12.40 -31.76 23.25
CA GLU A 558 13.28 -32.90 23.58
C GLU A 558 14.63 -32.46 24.13
N ASN A 559 15.21 -31.40 23.55
CA ASN A 559 16.55 -30.94 23.92
C ASN A 559 16.55 -29.53 24.55
N GLY A 560 15.39 -28.89 24.63
CA GLY A 560 15.20 -27.56 25.22
C GLY A 560 15.81 -26.42 24.42
N GLN A 561 16.35 -26.68 23.21
CA GLN A 561 16.97 -25.66 22.38
C GLN A 561 15.92 -24.82 21.68
N TRP A 562 16.03 -23.51 21.85
CA TRP A 562 15.29 -22.54 21.05
C TRP A 562 15.97 -22.36 19.70
N LYS A 563 15.17 -22.40 18.64
CA LYS A 563 15.57 -22.01 17.29
C LYS A 563 14.76 -20.80 16.88
N HIS A 564 15.46 -19.74 16.51
CA HIS A 564 14.88 -18.53 15.98
C HIS A 564 14.66 -18.70 14.48
N TYR A 565 13.46 -18.43 14.02
CA TYR A 565 13.11 -18.36 12.61
C TYR A 565 12.72 -16.93 12.31
N VAL A 566 13.52 -16.31 11.44
CA VAL A 566 13.23 -15.00 10.89
C VAL A 566 12.57 -15.23 9.55
N ALA A 567 11.40 -14.64 9.30
CA ALA A 567 10.88 -14.55 7.95
C ALA A 567 11.94 -13.86 7.08
N VAL A 568 12.20 -14.35 5.85
CA VAL A 568 13.24 -13.79 4.97
C VAL A 568 12.98 -12.30 4.79
N GLY A 569 13.74 -11.50 5.54
CA GLY A 569 13.43 -10.13 5.90
C GLY A 569 14.44 -9.58 6.88
N ASP A 570 14.98 -10.41 7.79
CA ASP A 570 16.12 -9.99 8.60
C ASP A 570 17.16 -11.10 8.85
N ALA A 571 18.30 -10.95 8.18
CA ALA A 571 19.42 -11.87 8.28
C ALA A 571 20.55 -11.22 9.06
N GLU A 572 20.30 -10.73 10.28
CA GLU A 572 21.33 -10.64 11.32
C GLU A 572 20.72 -10.57 12.72
N ARG A 573 21.28 -11.38 13.62
CA ARG A 573 20.78 -11.60 14.99
C ARG A 573 21.01 -10.37 15.86
N GLU A 574 19.96 -9.86 16.48
CA GLU A 574 19.86 -9.57 17.92
C GLU A 574 18.38 -9.31 18.23
N LYS A 575 17.87 -9.83 19.36
CA LYS A 575 16.57 -9.41 19.88
C LYS A 575 16.66 -7.90 20.14
N GLU A 576 15.56 -7.18 20.30
CA GLU A 576 14.99 -6.97 21.62
C GLU A 576 14.02 -5.75 21.51
N LEU A 577 13.09 -5.59 22.46
CA LEU A 577 11.93 -4.68 22.58
C LEU A 577 12.26 -3.18 22.83
N LEU A 578 11.31 -2.24 22.88
CA LEU A 578 11.59 -0.93 23.53
C LEU A 578 11.53 -1.11 25.05
N LEU A 579 12.64 -1.46 25.69
CA LEU A 579 12.72 -1.68 27.13
C LEU A 579 13.58 -0.63 27.80
N ILE A 580 12.99 0.07 28.76
CA ILE A 580 13.73 0.43 29.98
C ILE A 580 14.04 -0.87 30.74
N ALA A 581 15.17 -1.47 30.35
CA ALA A 581 15.95 -2.57 30.93
C ALA A 581 15.33 -3.99 31.02
N GLU A 582 15.97 -4.95 30.33
CA GLU A 582 16.05 -6.35 30.75
C GLU A 582 17.28 -6.53 31.69
N ASP A 583 17.12 -7.29 32.78
CA ASP A 583 18.23 -7.64 33.67
C ASP A 583 19.00 -8.82 33.06
N ASN A 584 19.98 -8.49 32.21
CA ASN A 584 20.89 -9.46 31.60
C ASN A 584 21.97 -9.96 32.58
N GLY A 585 21.88 -9.60 33.87
CA GLY A 585 22.87 -9.94 34.90
C GLY A 585 24.17 -9.14 34.81
N GLU A 586 24.29 -8.17 33.90
CA GLU A 586 25.33 -7.14 33.88
C GLU A 586 24.70 -5.76 34.14
N ALA A 587 25.31 -4.96 35.01
CA ALA A 587 24.80 -3.64 35.38
C ALA A 587 24.91 -2.64 34.20
N ASP A 588 23.79 -2.18 33.66
CA ASP A 588 23.77 -1.09 32.67
C ASP A 588 24.04 0.26 33.36
N PRO A 589 25.12 0.98 33.01
CA PRO A 589 25.47 2.27 33.61
C PRO A 589 24.40 3.37 33.42
N ARG A 590 23.49 3.25 32.44
CA ARG A 590 22.38 4.20 32.22
C ARG A 590 21.21 3.95 33.18
N LYS A 591 21.01 2.70 33.61
CA LYS A 591 20.05 2.37 34.70
C LYS A 591 20.52 2.99 36.02
N GLU A 592 21.82 2.94 36.29
CA GLU A 592 22.39 3.63 37.46
C GLU A 592 22.18 5.15 37.40
N GLU A 593 22.30 5.77 36.23
CA GLU A 593 22.02 7.20 36.02
C GLU A 593 20.53 7.53 36.25
N LEU A 594 19.62 6.74 35.67
CA LEU A 594 18.18 6.89 35.86
C LEU A 594 17.79 6.73 37.34
N ASP A 595 18.30 5.72 38.03
CA ASP A 595 18.06 5.49 39.46
C ASP A 595 18.59 6.63 40.34
N VAL A 596 19.67 7.29 39.94
CA VAL A 596 20.18 8.48 40.65
C VAL A 596 19.25 9.67 40.42
N LEU A 597 18.78 9.89 39.20
CA LEU A 597 17.87 10.99 38.87
C LEU A 597 16.51 10.85 39.56
N LEU A 598 15.94 9.64 39.58
CA LEU A 598 14.68 9.35 40.28
C LEU A 598 14.82 9.58 41.79
N ARG A 599 15.88 9.09 42.43
CA ARG A 599 16.14 9.32 43.87
C ARG A 599 16.28 10.80 44.22
N GLN A 600 16.96 11.58 43.39
CA GLN A 600 17.05 13.04 43.59
C GLN A 600 15.66 13.69 43.53
N LEU A 601 14.81 13.24 42.61
CA LEU A 601 13.46 13.76 42.49
C LEU A 601 12.59 13.39 43.70
N GLU A 602 12.65 12.15 44.17
CA GLU A 602 11.96 11.69 45.40
C GLU A 602 12.29 12.58 46.61
N GLU A 603 13.58 12.90 46.80
CA GLU A 603 14.04 13.77 47.87
C GLU A 603 13.45 15.18 47.78
N GLU A 604 13.32 15.71 46.56
CA GLU A 604 12.81 17.05 46.31
C GLU A 604 11.29 17.15 46.49
N ILE A 605 10.53 16.18 45.97
CA ILE A 605 9.07 16.18 46.03
C ILE A 605 8.54 15.62 47.36
N GLN A 606 9.41 15.05 48.19
CA GLN A 606 9.10 14.44 49.49
C GLN A 606 8.02 13.34 49.38
N LYS A 607 8.03 12.62 48.25
CA LYS A 607 7.14 11.49 47.96
C LYS A 607 7.96 10.38 47.31
N PRO A 608 7.71 9.11 47.66
CA PRO A 608 8.30 7.99 46.94
C PRO A 608 7.75 7.97 45.50
N LEU A 609 8.59 7.59 44.56
CA LEU A 609 8.21 7.37 43.17
C LEU A 609 8.16 5.87 42.91
N PRO A 610 7.19 5.38 42.12
CA PRO A 610 7.22 4.01 41.64
C PRO A 610 8.53 3.76 40.90
N GLU A 611 9.09 2.56 41.09
CA GLU A 611 10.21 2.13 40.27
C GLU A 611 9.75 2.08 38.81
N VAL A 612 10.53 2.67 37.90
CA VAL A 612 10.25 2.59 36.47
C VAL A 612 10.67 1.18 36.02
N ARG A 613 9.81 0.18 36.27
CA ARG A 613 10.11 -1.25 36.01
C ARG A 613 9.87 -1.71 34.58
N ALA A 614 9.17 -0.91 33.79
CA ALA A 614 8.99 -1.00 32.34
C ALA A 614 7.88 0.01 32.03
N GLY A 615 8.14 0.99 31.18
CA GLY A 615 7.08 1.79 30.55
C GLY A 615 6.81 1.19 29.18
N VAL A 616 5.57 0.78 28.91
CA VAL A 616 5.19 0.23 27.61
C VAL A 616 4.96 1.40 26.66
N MET A 617 5.80 1.63 25.65
CA MET A 617 5.29 2.19 24.39
C MET A 617 4.94 0.99 23.53
N ALA A 618 3.65 0.70 23.43
CA ALA A 618 3.14 -0.08 22.31
C ALA A 618 2.47 0.94 21.40
N PRO A 619 2.82 1.06 20.11
CA PRO A 619 1.90 1.72 19.20
C PRO A 619 0.54 1.04 19.36
N GLU A 620 -0.52 1.81 19.60
CA GLU A 620 -1.88 1.28 19.57
C GLU A 620 -2.12 0.70 18.16
N LEU A 621 -1.99 -0.62 18.05
CA LEU A 621 -2.35 -1.40 16.86
C LEU A 621 -3.79 -1.91 16.98
N ASP A 622 -4.62 -1.24 17.78
CA ASP A 622 -6.02 -1.60 17.98
C ASP A 622 -6.84 -1.19 16.75
N GLY A 623 -6.97 -2.11 15.80
CA GLY A 623 -7.88 -1.98 14.67
C GLY A 623 -7.51 -2.85 13.47
N TRP A 624 -8.52 -3.20 12.68
CA TRP A 624 -8.36 -3.78 11.35
C TRP A 624 -7.88 -2.68 10.40
N PHE A 625 -6.59 -2.35 10.43
CA PHE A 625 -6.00 -1.40 9.49
C PHE A 625 -5.17 -2.13 8.45
N ASP A 626 -5.50 -1.89 7.18
CA ASP A 626 -4.60 -2.14 6.06
C ASP A 626 -3.31 -1.36 6.30
N TYR A 627 -2.20 -2.08 6.41
CA TYR A 627 -0.89 -1.49 6.64
C TYR A 627 -0.43 -0.74 5.38
N HIS A 628 -0.62 0.58 5.38
CA HIS A 628 0.07 1.46 4.46
C HIS A 628 1.38 1.92 5.12
N ILE A 629 2.51 1.64 4.49
CA ILE A 629 3.78 2.30 4.81
C ILE A 629 3.64 3.72 4.29
N TYR A 630 3.65 4.69 5.20
CA TYR A 630 3.46 6.08 4.82
C TYR A 630 4.81 6.82 4.85
N ASP A 631 5.14 7.47 3.73
CA ASP A 631 6.21 8.47 3.65
C ASP A 631 5.66 9.80 4.19
N TYR A 632 5.68 9.97 5.52
CA TYR A 632 5.22 11.22 6.14
C TYR A 632 6.38 12.19 6.39
N ASP A 633 6.25 13.43 5.91
CA ASP A 633 7.00 14.59 6.40
C ASP A 633 6.12 15.27 7.46
N VAL A 634 6.18 14.85 8.73
CA VAL A 634 5.48 15.56 9.81
C VAL A 634 5.97 16.99 9.93
N THR A 635 5.07 17.93 10.26
CA THR A 635 5.48 19.34 10.37
C THR A 635 6.12 19.67 11.73
N ARG A 636 5.87 18.84 12.75
CA ARG A 636 6.45 18.90 14.09
C ARG A 636 7.12 17.59 14.48
N GLU A 637 8.36 17.73 14.92
CA GLU A 637 9.13 16.63 15.48
C GLU A 637 8.48 16.11 16.79
N PRO A 638 8.27 14.79 16.95
CA PRO A 638 7.74 14.17 18.16
C PRO A 638 8.43 14.64 19.46
N CYS A 639 9.76 14.79 19.41
CA CYS A 639 10.56 15.33 20.53
C CYS A 639 10.07 16.71 20.99
N TRP A 640 9.78 17.58 20.03
CA TRP A 640 9.32 18.95 20.32
C TRP A 640 7.91 18.93 20.91
N VAL A 641 7.03 18.08 20.39
CA VAL A 641 5.66 17.93 20.91
C VAL A 641 5.70 17.45 22.36
N LEU A 642 6.52 16.44 22.66
CA LEU A 642 6.69 15.92 24.02
C LEU A 642 7.27 16.97 24.99
N GLU A 643 8.28 17.73 24.56
CA GLU A 643 8.85 18.83 25.37
C GLU A 643 7.79 19.91 25.65
N LYS A 644 6.99 20.27 24.64
CA LYS A 644 5.92 21.27 24.78
C LYS A 644 4.83 20.82 25.74
N ALA A 645 4.42 19.56 25.67
CA ALA A 645 3.45 18.99 26.60
C ALA A 645 4.01 19.02 28.03
N ALA A 646 5.28 18.67 28.22
CA ALA A 646 5.91 18.72 29.53
C ALA A 646 5.96 20.15 30.11
N GLU A 647 6.27 21.16 29.30
CA GLU A 647 6.24 22.58 29.71
C GLU A 647 4.84 23.07 30.08
N GLU A 648 3.82 22.57 29.41
CA GLU A 648 2.43 23.02 29.56
C GLU A 648 1.72 22.35 30.74
N PHE A 649 1.88 21.03 30.89
CA PHE A 649 1.11 20.22 31.85
C PHE A 649 1.85 19.92 33.16
N LEU A 650 3.19 19.97 33.17
CA LEU A 650 3.98 19.56 34.32
C LEU A 650 4.68 20.73 35.01
N THR A 651 4.66 20.74 36.34
CA THR A 651 5.52 21.59 37.17
C THR A 651 6.77 20.83 37.60
N ASN A 652 7.92 21.51 37.67
CA ASN A 652 9.22 20.88 37.93
C ASN A 652 9.54 19.73 36.94
N ALA A 653 9.11 19.85 35.69
CA ALA A 653 9.37 18.85 34.66
C ALA A 653 10.88 18.61 34.50
N ARG A 654 11.26 17.33 34.48
CA ARG A 654 12.64 16.88 34.25
C ARG A 654 12.64 15.86 33.12
N PRO A 655 13.49 16.05 32.09
CA PRO A 655 13.72 15.01 31.12
C PRO A 655 14.48 13.87 31.80
N LEU A 656 14.04 12.66 31.56
CA LEU A 656 14.74 11.44 31.91
C LEU A 656 15.14 10.74 30.60
N PRO A 657 16.37 10.20 30.51
CA PRO A 657 16.81 9.52 29.32
C PRO A 657 15.87 8.34 29.06
N ALA A 658 15.37 8.21 27.83
CA ALA A 658 14.72 6.97 27.42
C ALA A 658 15.81 5.90 27.43
N VAL A 659 15.64 4.87 28.26
CA VAL A 659 16.56 3.74 28.28
C VAL A 659 16.17 2.85 27.09
N TYR A 660 16.79 3.14 25.95
CA TYR A 660 16.97 2.46 24.66
C TYR A 660 15.93 1.46 24.11
N TYR A 661 15.72 1.58 22.79
CA TYR A 661 15.25 0.53 21.88
C TYR A 661 16.21 -0.63 21.92
N THR A 662 15.64 -1.82 21.95
CA THR A 662 16.32 -3.09 22.02
C THR A 662 17.45 -3.23 21.00
N SER A 663 17.12 -2.80 19.78
CA SER A 663 18.00 -2.75 18.60
C SER A 663 17.72 -1.53 17.70
N GLN A 664 18.67 -1.23 16.81
CA GLN A 664 18.49 -0.21 15.74
C GLN A 664 17.37 -0.61 14.77
N GLU A 665 17.07 -1.91 14.61
CA GLU A 665 16.00 -2.40 13.74
C GLU A 665 14.60 -2.08 14.29
N ILE A 666 14.37 -2.12 15.61
CA ILE A 666 13.08 -1.69 16.19
C ILE A 666 12.86 -0.20 15.97
N ARG A 667 13.89 0.62 16.21
CA ARG A 667 13.83 2.06 15.93
C ARG A 667 13.52 2.31 14.45
N THR A 668 14.18 1.59 13.55
CA THR A 668 13.95 1.68 12.10
C THR A 668 12.53 1.24 11.72
N SER A 669 11.98 0.23 12.39
CA SER A 669 10.62 -0.27 12.14
C SER A 669 9.57 0.71 12.62
N TYR A 670 9.75 1.31 13.81
CA TYR A 670 8.92 2.42 14.29
C TYR A 670 8.99 3.61 13.33
N GLU A 671 10.20 4.01 12.91
CA GLU A 671 10.42 5.09 11.92
C GLU A 671 9.74 4.80 10.58
N LYS A 672 9.76 3.55 10.09
CA LYS A 672 9.08 3.14 8.85
C LYS A 672 7.57 3.10 8.97
N LEU A 673 7.04 2.66 10.12
CA LEU A 673 5.60 2.54 10.35
C LEU A 673 4.97 3.92 10.58
N MET A 674 5.65 4.76 11.35
CA MET A 674 5.13 6.05 11.81
C MET A 674 5.62 7.23 10.96
N GLY A 675 6.59 7.02 10.08
CA GLY A 675 7.25 8.07 9.30
C GLY A 675 8.12 9.03 10.13
N VAL A 676 8.28 8.80 11.44
CA VAL A 676 8.95 9.73 12.37
C VAL A 676 9.86 9.03 13.37
N ALA A 677 10.95 9.70 13.73
CA ALA A 677 11.84 9.23 14.78
C ALA A 677 11.19 9.39 16.16
N PRO A 678 11.24 8.35 17.03
CA PRO A 678 10.68 8.46 18.36
C PRO A 678 11.55 9.33 19.28
N PRO A 679 10.98 9.93 20.35
CA PRO A 679 11.75 10.73 21.28
C PRO A 679 12.80 9.95 22.08
N GLU A 680 13.97 10.56 22.29
CA GLU A 680 15.08 9.96 23.07
C GLU A 680 14.95 10.18 24.60
N GLN A 681 13.82 10.73 25.05
CA GLN A 681 13.56 11.07 26.44
C GLN A 681 12.07 10.97 26.76
N PHE A 682 11.77 10.76 28.03
CA PHE A 682 10.43 10.98 28.60
C PHE A 682 10.54 12.04 29.70
N TYR A 683 9.42 12.55 30.19
CA TYR A 683 9.40 13.55 31.24
C TYR A 683 8.77 13.02 32.50
N ILE A 684 9.32 13.43 33.63
CA ILE A 684 8.70 13.29 34.93
C ILE A 684 8.50 14.67 35.54
N GLY A 685 7.40 14.88 36.24
CA GLY A 685 7.12 16.16 36.90
C GLY A 685 5.97 16.03 37.87
N LEU A 686 5.40 17.16 38.24
CA LEU A 686 4.25 17.23 39.13
C LEU A 686 3.06 17.83 38.40
N MET A 687 1.92 17.14 38.41
CA MET A 687 0.62 17.67 37.98
C MET A 687 -0.30 17.72 39.20
N GLU A 688 -0.80 18.91 39.53
CA GLU A 688 -1.61 19.16 40.74
C GLU A 688 -0.95 18.71 42.07
N GLY A 689 0.39 18.65 42.10
CA GLY A 689 1.16 18.24 43.28
C GLY A 689 1.37 16.73 43.41
N GLU A 690 0.91 15.93 42.44
CA GLU A 690 1.17 14.50 42.33
C GLU A 690 2.21 14.20 41.24
N PRO A 691 3.09 13.21 41.45
CA PRO A 691 4.08 12.85 40.45
C PRO A 691 3.42 12.22 39.23
N VAL A 692 3.91 12.60 38.06
CA VAL A 692 3.40 12.19 36.75
C VAL A 692 4.57 11.88 35.84
N LEU A 693 4.45 10.79 35.09
CA LEU A 693 5.35 10.41 34.01
C LEU A 693 4.64 10.63 32.67
N LEU A 694 5.31 11.27 31.72
CA LEU A 694 4.77 11.65 30.42
C LEU A 694 5.69 11.13 29.32
N TYR A 695 5.15 10.36 28.39
CA TYR A 695 5.88 9.84 27.23
C TYR A 695 5.07 9.97 25.94
N TYR A 696 5.75 9.89 24.81
CA TYR A 696 5.13 10.02 23.48
C TYR A 696 4.63 8.66 22.97
N ASN A 697 3.42 8.56 22.42
CA ASN A 697 2.88 7.28 21.97
C ASN A 697 2.95 7.11 20.46
N SER A 698 2.18 7.92 19.74
CA SER A 698 1.87 7.70 18.33
C SER A 698 1.64 9.02 17.57
N CYS A 699 1.57 8.95 16.24
CA CYS A 699 1.16 10.03 15.35
C CYS A 699 0.21 9.48 14.30
N VAL A 700 -0.92 10.14 14.06
CA VAL A 700 -1.90 9.75 13.05
C VAL A 700 -2.16 10.92 12.11
N GLN A 701 -2.20 10.66 10.80
CA GLN A 701 -2.58 11.65 9.81
C GLN A 701 -4.10 11.82 9.77
N GLU A 702 -4.56 13.06 9.86
CA GLU A 702 -5.96 13.46 9.70
C GLU A 702 -6.11 14.42 8.53
N LYS A 703 -7.34 14.64 8.05
CA LYS A 703 -7.62 15.48 6.87
C LYS A 703 -7.07 16.90 6.93
N ALA A 704 -6.80 17.42 8.14
CA ALA A 704 -6.37 18.81 8.36
C ALA A 704 -4.92 18.95 8.86
N GLY A 705 -4.19 17.85 9.09
CA GLY A 705 -2.85 17.84 9.69
C GLY A 705 -2.57 16.55 10.45
N PHE A 706 -1.53 16.53 11.28
CA PHE A 706 -1.21 15.39 12.12
C PHE A 706 -1.74 15.56 13.55
N ILE A 707 -2.16 14.45 14.15
CA ILE A 707 -2.47 14.36 15.58
C ILE A 707 -1.42 13.49 16.24
N HIS A 708 -0.71 14.05 17.22
CA HIS A 708 0.25 13.31 18.02
C HIS A 708 -0.38 12.93 19.36
N GLU A 709 -0.23 11.67 19.76
CA GLU A 709 -0.70 11.19 21.05
C GLU A 709 0.47 11.05 22.03
N LEU A 710 0.26 11.50 23.27
CA LEU A 710 1.15 11.33 24.39
C LEU A 710 0.39 10.68 25.54
N ILE A 711 1.07 9.83 26.31
CA ILE A 711 0.46 9.15 27.44
C ILE A 711 1.00 9.72 28.73
N LEU A 712 0.08 10.04 29.61
CA LEU A 712 0.31 10.49 30.97
C LEU A 712 0.05 9.34 31.93
N CYS A 713 1.03 9.01 32.75
CA CYS A 713 0.94 8.00 33.78
C CYS A 713 1.02 8.61 35.19
N ARG A 714 0.26 8.04 36.12
CA ARG A 714 0.33 8.33 37.57
C ARG A 714 0.74 7.07 38.35
N PRO A 715 1.28 7.23 39.57
CA PRO A 715 1.36 6.10 40.49
C PRO A 715 -0.01 5.49 40.72
N ASP A 716 -0.07 4.17 40.79
CA ASP A 716 -1.24 3.45 41.29
C ASP A 716 -1.51 3.77 42.77
N GLU A 717 -2.63 3.25 43.30
CA GLU A 717 -3.05 3.52 44.68
C GLU A 717 -2.02 3.05 45.72
N GLU A 718 -1.23 2.02 45.40
CA GLU A 718 -0.19 1.46 46.26
C GLU A 718 1.17 2.18 46.10
N GLY A 719 1.34 2.99 45.06
CA GLY A 719 2.57 3.70 44.73
C GLY A 719 3.69 2.78 44.22
N GLU A 720 3.35 1.58 43.75
CA GLU A 720 4.29 0.56 43.29
C GLU A 720 4.52 0.61 41.78
N TYR A 721 3.51 1.02 41.00
CA TYR A 721 3.57 1.04 39.52
C TYR A 721 3.14 2.37 38.93
N TRP A 722 3.67 2.70 37.75
CA TRP A 722 3.12 3.73 36.89
C TRP A 722 1.97 3.12 36.06
N VAL A 723 0.80 3.75 36.12
CA VAL A 723 -0.39 3.33 35.38
C VAL A 723 -0.84 4.48 34.50
N GLU A 724 -1.22 4.17 33.26
CA GLU A 724 -1.79 5.14 32.33
C GLU A 724 -3.04 5.78 32.91
N ASP A 725 -3.08 7.10 32.88
CA ASP A 725 -4.14 7.92 33.46
C ASP A 725 -4.91 8.63 32.35
N HIS A 726 -4.23 9.31 31.43
CA HIS A 726 -4.85 10.05 30.32
C HIS A 726 -3.97 10.05 29.06
N SER A 727 -4.61 10.09 27.89
CA SER A 727 -3.96 10.50 26.63
C SER A 727 -4.07 12.01 26.44
N ILE A 728 -3.01 12.62 25.91
CA ILE A 728 -2.93 14.02 25.49
C ILE A 728 -2.74 14.02 23.97
N TYR A 729 -3.51 14.84 23.25
CA TYR A 729 -3.46 14.88 21.79
C TYR A 729 -3.01 16.25 21.31
N TYR A 730 -1.87 16.32 20.62
CA TYR A 730 -1.45 17.55 19.95
C TYR A 730 -1.93 17.56 18.50
N ASP A 731 -2.82 18.48 18.16
CA ASP A 731 -3.31 18.69 16.81
C ASP A 731 -2.47 19.78 16.11
N GLU A 732 -1.69 19.38 15.10
CA GLU A 732 -0.85 20.30 14.33
C GLU A 732 -1.67 21.38 13.59
N SER A 733 -2.90 21.07 13.19
CA SER A 733 -3.76 21.97 12.42
C SER A 733 -4.21 23.18 13.24
N THR A 734 -4.43 22.97 14.54
CA THR A 734 -4.83 24.02 15.48
C THR A 734 -3.67 24.52 16.34
N GLY A 735 -2.58 23.77 16.41
CA GLY A 735 -1.39 24.05 17.22
C GLY A 735 -1.67 23.96 18.73
N ARG A 736 -2.58 23.06 19.14
CA ARG A 736 -3.06 22.92 20.53
C ARG A 736 -3.00 21.47 21.00
N PHE A 737 -2.78 21.31 22.31
CA PHE A 737 -3.00 20.05 23.05
C PHE A 737 -4.45 19.89 23.49
#